data_AF-A0A6G1BCU0-F1
#
_entry.id   AF-A0A6G1BCU0-F1
#
_cell.length_a   1.000
_cell.length_b   1.000
_cell.length_c   1.000
_cell.angle_alpha   90.00
_cell.angle_beta   90.00
_cell.angle_gamma   90.00
#
_symmetry.space_group_name_H-M   'P 1'
#
loop_
_entity.id
_entity.type
_entity.pdbx_description
1 polymer ?
#
loop_
_entity_poly.entity_id
_entity_poly.type
_entity_poly.pdbx_seq_one_letter_code
_entity_poly.pdbx_strand_id
1 'polypeptide(L)'
;QSHNEDLEKDETSQNCLETNAEHVAERLGMAQEEIRRLTDELLAKEKEQSKLDSALKKAELEIEKLKENLIKKENDSIGLQKAKEHNQRLDEEILALRNRVRSLDSEKKVLGEIVERLRGEIHESQENKQLGNDSPGKTVGAEQREQISKMSQENTDISESELAKEREGIKQLTSDLNTVQKALQVESEELQNSKSELICLYSEIQSLPGAAEDRDHFLIAYDLLQRENSELETKVLKLSQEFEQLNHFTVGSKTAAADLITSENNCQDLVSKVPILEVEIQSPKEEGKELCPELGESKQKEIPEESVEEGTLPREGQKEEDSQQNQDMKSKEQQLTLKPEEIVRLREKLNHVNQSLLQSQSSGDSSDDSGTQYPSSREKQKYQQQEDVQQLRQNLHRIQILCNSAEKELRYERGKNLDLKQHNSLLEEESIKIKIELKQAQHKLLDSTKMYSSLMAEWNHCQQKIRELELEVLTQAQSIKSQNNLQENLAQEKSKVADAEEKILDLQQKLEHAHKVCLTDTCILGKKQLEERIKEALENEAKTKQQYQEEQQKRKLLDQNVNELQNQVRILQDKGHQLEITSSQQQFKIQQQEAQLKYMEKKKRKLDEHLKSNQELSIKLSSLQQEKEALCEEYRKFLKQLDDHVRNLIEKRLYHKAKLQRVKDRLVNEVEQRDKRIEELENEVRVLQLQMEKEKALQDQVTAQNDILLLEKRKLMEQVMYQEELIQGNKRILSSIQNRALLLDKENKQLYETNLQLIQQVGLLEHIIRSIQIHKGE
;
A
#
# COMPACT_ATOMS: atom_id res chain seq x y z
N GLN A 1 101.39 -11.78 92.85
CA GLN A 1 101.03 -10.50 92.19
C GLN A 1 100.84 -10.75 90.69
N SER A 2 100.04 -11.76 90.30
CA SER A 2 99.83 -12.17 88.89
C SER A 2 98.39 -12.60 88.59
N HIS A 3 97.42 -12.24 89.45
CA HIS A 3 96.01 -12.56 89.26
C HIS A 3 95.14 -11.33 88.93
N ASN A 4 95.74 -10.14 88.82
CA ASN A 4 95.02 -8.90 88.47
C ASN A 4 95.23 -8.45 87.01
N GLU A 5 96.21 -8.99 86.28
CA GLU A 5 96.45 -8.61 84.87
C GLU A 5 95.62 -9.43 83.86
N ASP A 6 95.11 -10.61 84.25
CA ASP A 6 94.27 -11.45 83.39
C ASP A 6 92.79 -11.00 83.39
N LEU A 7 92.31 -10.40 84.49
CA LEU A 7 90.94 -9.87 84.60
C LEU A 7 90.73 -8.59 83.76
N GLU A 8 91.73 -7.70 83.67
CA GLU A 8 91.66 -6.48 82.84
C GLU A 8 91.70 -6.78 81.33
N LYS A 9 92.34 -7.89 80.91
CA LYS A 9 92.36 -8.32 79.49
C LYS A 9 91.07 -9.00 79.05
N ASP A 10 90.39 -9.71 79.95
CA ASP A 10 89.06 -10.27 79.69
C ASP A 10 87.99 -9.16 79.62
N GLU A 11 88.02 -8.16 80.52
CA GLU A 11 87.09 -7.03 80.50
C GLU A 11 87.19 -6.17 79.22
N THR A 12 88.41 -5.97 78.70
CA THR A 12 88.63 -5.20 77.46
C THR A 12 88.24 -5.97 76.20
N SER A 13 88.43 -7.30 76.19
CA SER A 13 88.01 -8.17 75.08
C SER A 13 86.49 -8.33 75.03
N GLN A 14 85.84 -8.36 76.20
CA GLN A 14 84.39 -8.48 76.33
C GLN A 14 83.67 -7.18 75.90
N ASN A 15 84.18 -6.00 76.26
CA ASN A 15 83.67 -4.71 75.76
C ASN A 15 83.79 -4.54 74.24
N CYS A 16 84.86 -5.06 73.62
CA CYS A 16 85.08 -4.99 72.18
C CYS A 16 84.14 -5.93 71.39
N LEU A 17 83.76 -7.06 71.99
CA LEU A 17 82.73 -7.95 71.44
C LEU A 17 81.32 -7.37 71.61
N GLU A 18 81.06 -6.69 72.72
CA GLU A 18 79.76 -6.08 73.01
C GLU A 18 79.45 -4.91 72.07
N THR A 19 80.40 -3.99 71.87
CA THR A 19 80.29 -2.92 70.86
C THR A 19 80.16 -3.42 69.42
N ASN A 20 80.84 -4.50 69.05
CA ASN A 20 80.65 -5.12 67.73
C ASN A 20 79.27 -5.77 67.59
N ALA A 21 78.76 -6.40 68.65
CA ALA A 21 77.42 -6.99 68.66
C ALA A 21 76.33 -5.90 68.56
N GLU A 22 76.50 -4.77 69.24
CA GLU A 22 75.62 -3.59 69.13
C GLU A 22 75.63 -3.01 67.71
N HIS A 23 76.80 -2.85 67.09
CA HIS A 23 76.92 -2.33 65.73
C HIS A 23 76.34 -3.28 64.67
N VAL A 24 76.37 -4.60 64.90
CA VAL A 24 75.68 -5.60 64.06
C VAL A 24 74.17 -5.56 64.29
N ALA A 25 73.72 -5.38 65.54
CA ALA A 25 72.30 -5.25 65.87
C ALA A 25 71.68 -3.99 65.25
N GLU A 26 72.38 -2.85 65.26
CA GLU A 26 71.95 -1.62 64.57
C GLU A 26 71.84 -1.81 63.04
N ARG A 27 72.83 -2.44 62.41
CA ARG A 27 72.77 -2.76 60.98
C ARG A 27 71.63 -3.71 60.65
N LEU A 28 71.38 -4.72 61.49
CA LEU A 28 70.27 -5.64 61.33
C LEU A 28 68.93 -4.91 61.49
N GLY A 29 68.82 -3.99 62.46
CA GLY A 29 67.66 -3.13 62.66
C GLY A 29 67.36 -2.27 61.44
N MET A 30 68.37 -1.60 60.88
CA MET A 30 68.21 -0.82 59.63
C MET A 30 67.81 -1.69 58.44
N ALA A 31 68.39 -2.89 58.30
CA ALA A 31 68.02 -3.82 57.24
C ALA A 31 66.57 -4.33 57.39
N GLN A 32 66.10 -4.57 58.61
CA GLN A 32 64.71 -4.96 58.87
C GLN A 32 63.74 -3.81 58.59
N GLU A 33 64.10 -2.57 58.92
CA GLU A 33 63.31 -1.38 58.60
C GLU A 33 63.22 -1.14 57.08
N GLU A 34 64.33 -1.35 56.37
CA GLU A 34 64.43 -1.30 54.91
C GLU A 34 63.55 -2.37 54.24
N ILE A 35 63.59 -3.61 54.72
CA ILE A 35 62.75 -4.71 54.25
C ILE A 35 61.27 -4.38 54.48
N ARG A 36 60.91 -3.80 55.63
CA ARG A 36 59.53 -3.40 55.94
C ARG A 36 59.04 -2.33 54.97
N ARG A 37 59.84 -1.28 54.73
CA ARG A 37 59.50 -0.22 53.77
C ARG A 37 59.33 -0.75 52.35
N LEU A 38 60.22 -1.62 51.88
CA LEU A 38 60.10 -2.25 50.56
C LEU A 38 58.85 -3.14 50.45
N THR A 39 58.50 -3.84 51.54
CA THR A 39 57.28 -4.68 51.59
C THR A 39 56.01 -3.83 51.50
N ASP A 40 55.96 -2.71 52.22
CA ASP A 40 54.84 -1.77 52.17
C ASP A 40 54.68 -1.12 50.79
N GLU A 41 55.80 -0.77 50.14
CA GLU A 41 55.80 -0.23 48.79
C GLU A 41 55.35 -1.26 47.73
N LEU A 42 55.70 -2.54 47.91
CA LEU A 42 55.25 -3.64 47.06
C LEU A 42 53.74 -3.86 47.20
N LEU A 43 53.22 -3.86 48.43
CA LEU A 43 51.78 -3.94 48.70
C LEU A 43 51.01 -2.74 48.12
N ALA A 44 51.58 -1.53 48.19
CA ALA A 44 50.97 -0.35 47.57
C ALA A 44 50.86 -0.48 46.04
N LYS A 45 51.93 -0.98 45.39
CA LYS A 45 51.92 -1.25 43.95
C LYS A 45 50.97 -2.37 43.55
N GLU A 46 50.86 -3.43 44.35
CA GLU A 46 49.92 -4.52 44.10
C GLU A 46 48.46 -4.03 44.16
N LYS A 47 48.17 -3.08 45.06
CA LYS A 47 46.86 -2.42 45.17
C LYS A 47 46.56 -1.45 44.02
N GLU A 48 47.57 -0.81 43.45
CA GLU A 48 47.43 -0.04 42.20
C GLU A 48 47.22 -0.96 41.00
N GLN A 49 47.96 -2.07 40.92
CA GLN A 49 47.80 -3.07 39.88
C GLN A 49 46.38 -3.65 39.88
N SER A 50 45.82 -3.98 41.05
CA SER A 50 44.44 -4.48 41.14
C SER A 50 43.40 -3.45 40.69
N LYS A 51 43.67 -2.15 40.91
CA LYS A 51 42.80 -1.06 40.42
C LYS A 51 42.87 -0.91 38.90
N LEU A 52 44.08 -1.01 38.34
CA LEU A 52 44.28 -0.99 36.89
C LEU A 52 43.61 -2.19 36.22
N ASP A 53 43.77 -3.40 36.77
CA ASP A 53 43.11 -4.61 36.25
C ASP A 53 41.57 -4.50 36.32
N SER A 54 41.04 -3.90 37.38
CA SER A 54 39.62 -3.57 37.51
C SER A 54 39.14 -2.59 36.45
N ALA A 55 39.90 -1.53 36.18
CA ALA A 55 39.56 -0.53 35.16
C ALA A 55 39.63 -1.15 33.75
N LEU A 56 40.62 -2.00 33.50
CA LEU A 56 40.82 -2.68 32.22
C LEU A 56 39.67 -3.66 31.93
N LYS A 57 39.25 -4.46 32.92
CA LYS A 57 38.04 -5.29 32.81
C LYS A 57 36.77 -4.48 32.49
N LYS A 58 36.63 -3.29 33.09
CA LYS A 58 35.48 -2.42 32.87
C LYS A 58 35.48 -1.85 31.45
N ALA A 59 36.64 -1.45 30.94
CA ALA A 59 36.83 -0.99 29.57
C ALA A 59 36.58 -2.11 28.54
N GLU A 60 37.03 -3.33 28.81
CA GLU A 60 36.74 -4.50 27.95
C GLU A 60 35.24 -4.76 27.84
N LEU A 61 34.51 -4.70 28.96
CA LEU A 61 33.05 -4.84 28.99
C LEU A 61 32.34 -3.75 28.18
N GLU A 62 32.83 -2.52 28.25
CA GLU A 62 32.27 -1.39 27.51
C GLU A 62 32.53 -1.51 26.00
N ILE A 63 33.74 -1.95 25.60
CA ILE A 63 34.07 -2.24 24.21
C ILE A 63 33.16 -3.33 23.64
N GLU A 64 32.90 -4.40 24.40
CA GLU A 64 32.05 -5.49 23.92
C GLU A 64 30.59 -5.04 23.76
N LYS A 65 30.11 -4.20 24.69
CA LYS A 65 28.78 -3.57 24.59
C LYS A 65 28.67 -2.62 23.38
N LEU A 66 29.74 -1.89 23.06
CA LEU A 66 29.79 -1.03 21.87
C LEU A 66 29.81 -1.85 20.58
N LYS A 67 30.53 -2.98 20.53
CA LYS A 67 30.49 -3.89 19.37
C LYS A 67 29.09 -4.45 19.13
N GLU A 68 28.43 -4.89 20.19
CA GLU A 68 27.07 -5.44 20.07
C GLU A 68 26.07 -4.40 19.54
N ASN A 69 26.17 -3.16 20.01
CA ASN A 69 25.41 -2.03 19.47
C ASN A 69 25.74 -1.72 18.00
N LEU A 70 27.01 -1.88 17.60
CA LEU A 70 27.44 -1.63 16.22
C LEU A 70 26.90 -2.70 15.27
N ILE A 71 26.95 -3.97 15.65
CA ILE A 71 26.33 -5.09 14.92
C ILE A 71 24.82 -4.87 14.79
N LYS A 72 24.16 -4.41 15.87
CA LYS A 72 22.73 -4.10 15.84
C LYS A 72 22.42 -2.96 14.86
N LYS A 73 23.18 -1.86 14.88
CA LYS A 73 23.03 -0.75 13.91
C LYS A 73 23.30 -1.19 12.47
N GLU A 74 24.25 -2.09 12.25
CA GLU A 74 24.53 -2.65 10.92
C GLU A 74 23.36 -3.49 10.41
N ASN A 75 22.78 -4.35 11.26
CA ASN A 75 21.59 -5.12 10.93
C ASN A 75 20.37 -4.22 10.63
N ASP A 76 20.16 -3.17 11.43
CA ASP A 76 19.09 -2.19 11.21
C ASP A 76 19.29 -1.43 9.88
N SER A 77 20.54 -1.10 9.54
CA SER A 77 20.90 -0.49 8.25
C SER A 77 20.62 -1.41 7.07
N ILE A 78 20.93 -2.70 7.19
CA ILE A 78 20.61 -3.72 6.16
C ILE A 78 19.08 -3.87 6.03
N GLY A 79 18.35 -3.88 7.14
CA GLY A 79 16.89 -3.91 7.16
C GLY A 79 16.29 -2.68 6.45
N LEU A 80 16.80 -1.49 6.75
CA LEU A 80 16.40 -0.24 6.10
C LEU A 80 16.68 -0.27 4.58
N GLN A 81 17.84 -0.79 4.17
CA GLN A 81 18.20 -0.91 2.77
C GLN A 81 17.24 -1.87 2.01
N LYS A 82 16.93 -3.02 2.60
CA LYS A 82 15.93 -3.95 2.04
C LYS A 82 14.54 -3.32 1.93
N ALA A 83 14.12 -2.56 2.94
CA ALA A 83 12.85 -1.84 2.91
C ALA A 83 12.82 -0.76 1.81
N LYS A 84 13.92 -0.01 1.62
CA LYS A 84 14.06 0.95 0.51
C LYS A 84 13.95 0.27 -0.85
N GLU A 85 14.65 -0.83 -1.06
CA GLU A 85 14.58 -1.60 -2.32
C GLU A 85 13.20 -2.18 -2.58
N HIS A 86 12.49 -2.61 -1.53
CA HIS A 86 11.12 -3.09 -1.65
C HIS A 86 10.16 -1.95 -2.02
N ASN A 87 10.25 -0.80 -1.35
CA ASN A 87 9.45 0.37 -1.67
C ASN A 87 9.72 0.86 -3.10
N GLN A 88 10.98 0.84 -3.55
CA GLN A 88 11.32 1.21 -4.92
C GLN A 88 10.67 0.27 -5.95
N ARG A 89 10.65 -1.04 -5.67
CA ARG A 89 9.92 -2.01 -6.52
C ARG A 89 8.41 -1.75 -6.54
N LEU A 90 7.82 -1.43 -5.39
CA LEU A 90 6.40 -1.08 -5.31
C LEU A 90 6.10 0.21 -6.08
N ASP A 91 6.97 1.22 -6.03
CA ASP A 91 6.80 2.46 -6.80
C ASP A 91 6.87 2.21 -8.31
N GLU A 92 7.78 1.34 -8.76
CA GLU A 92 7.87 0.90 -10.16
C GLU A 92 6.60 0.15 -10.61
N GLU A 93 6.07 -0.73 -9.75
CA GLU A 93 4.84 -1.47 -10.02
C GLU A 93 3.61 -0.55 -10.05
N ILE A 94 3.50 0.39 -9.09
CA ILE A 94 2.45 1.42 -9.08
C ILE A 94 2.54 2.27 -10.35
N LEU A 95 3.74 2.65 -10.80
CA LEU A 95 3.92 3.40 -12.04
C LEU A 95 3.48 2.59 -13.26
N ALA A 96 3.83 1.30 -13.32
CA ALA A 96 3.40 0.39 -14.37
C ALA A 96 1.88 0.21 -14.40
N LEU A 97 1.25 0.05 -13.23
CA LEU A 97 -0.21 -0.03 -13.08
C LEU A 97 -0.89 1.27 -13.50
N ARG A 98 -0.37 2.44 -13.11
CA ARG A 98 -0.88 3.75 -13.55
C ARG A 98 -0.79 3.91 -15.07
N ASN A 99 0.30 3.46 -15.68
CA ASN A 99 0.45 3.44 -17.15
C ASN A 99 -0.59 2.51 -17.81
N ARG A 100 -0.81 1.33 -17.23
CA ARG A 100 -1.81 0.36 -17.69
C ARG A 100 -3.22 0.95 -17.62
N VAL A 101 -3.58 1.58 -16.50
CA VAL A 101 -4.88 2.25 -16.32
C VAL A 101 -5.07 3.36 -17.35
N ARG A 102 -4.08 4.24 -17.55
CA ARG A 102 -4.15 5.26 -18.61
C ARG A 102 -4.37 4.66 -20.00
N SER A 103 -3.69 3.56 -20.31
CA SER A 103 -3.88 2.86 -21.59
C SER A 103 -5.31 2.30 -21.70
N LEU A 104 -5.83 1.69 -20.63
CA LEU A 104 -7.20 1.16 -20.60
C LEU A 104 -8.25 2.27 -20.69
N ASP A 105 -8.02 3.42 -20.04
CA ASP A 105 -8.90 4.58 -20.16
C ASP A 105 -8.91 5.14 -21.58
N SER A 106 -7.75 5.17 -22.25
CA SER A 106 -7.68 5.58 -23.66
C SER A 106 -8.43 4.60 -24.58
N GLU A 107 -8.32 3.28 -24.34
CA GLU A 107 -9.07 2.26 -25.07
C GLU A 107 -10.57 2.37 -24.81
N LYS A 108 -10.97 2.57 -23.55
CA LYS A 108 -12.37 2.82 -23.14
C LYS A 108 -12.93 4.07 -23.80
N LYS A 109 -12.14 5.15 -23.93
CA LYS A 109 -12.55 6.37 -24.64
C LYS A 109 -12.82 6.08 -26.12
N VAL A 110 -11.92 5.39 -26.80
CA VAL A 110 -12.09 5.01 -28.22
C VAL A 110 -13.32 4.12 -28.40
N LEU A 111 -13.51 3.12 -27.53
CA LEU A 111 -14.70 2.28 -27.54
C LEU A 111 -15.98 3.10 -27.27
N GLY A 112 -15.93 4.06 -26.36
CA GLY A 112 -17.02 4.99 -26.09
C GLY A 112 -17.41 5.81 -27.32
N GLU A 113 -16.42 6.35 -28.05
CA GLU A 113 -16.63 7.09 -29.30
C GLU A 113 -17.24 6.20 -30.40
N ILE A 114 -16.83 4.92 -30.48
CA ILE A 114 -17.43 3.95 -31.41
C ILE A 114 -18.88 3.65 -31.03
N VAL A 115 -19.16 3.48 -29.73
CA VAL A 115 -20.53 3.23 -29.24
C VAL A 115 -21.44 4.43 -29.48
N GLU A 116 -20.97 5.65 -29.24
CA GLU A 116 -21.69 6.89 -29.57
C GLU A 116 -22.02 6.97 -31.06
N ARG A 117 -21.06 6.67 -31.94
CA ARG A 117 -21.27 6.65 -33.39
C ARG A 117 -22.32 5.63 -33.81
N LEU A 118 -22.21 4.40 -33.31
CA LEU A 118 -23.20 3.35 -33.56
C LEU A 118 -24.58 3.74 -33.01
N ARG A 119 -24.65 4.42 -31.86
CA ARG A 119 -25.90 4.92 -31.30
C ARG A 119 -26.52 5.99 -32.18
N GLY A 120 -25.71 6.90 -32.74
CA GLY A 120 -26.13 7.89 -33.73
C GLY A 120 -26.67 7.25 -35.01
N GLU A 121 -25.95 6.27 -35.58
CA GLU A 121 -26.38 5.50 -36.75
C GLU A 121 -27.69 4.73 -36.50
N ILE A 122 -27.88 4.19 -35.29
CA ILE A 122 -29.14 3.55 -34.87
C ILE A 122 -30.27 4.56 -34.76
N HIS A 123 -30.00 5.77 -34.24
CA HIS A 123 -31.01 6.82 -34.12
C HIS A 123 -31.42 7.37 -35.50
N GLU A 124 -30.45 7.64 -36.41
CA GLU A 124 -30.71 8.02 -37.80
C GLU A 124 -31.47 6.92 -38.57
N SER A 125 -31.14 5.65 -38.34
CA SER A 125 -31.87 4.53 -38.97
C SER A 125 -33.25 4.26 -38.37
N GLN A 126 -33.55 4.75 -37.16
CA GLN A 126 -34.90 4.77 -36.59
C GLN A 126 -35.72 5.97 -37.07
N GLU A 127 -35.12 7.14 -37.26
CA GLU A 127 -35.79 8.33 -37.83
C GLU A 127 -36.14 8.12 -39.30
N ASN A 128 -35.26 7.48 -40.07
CA ASN A 128 -35.51 7.12 -41.47
C ASN A 128 -36.56 5.99 -41.67
N LYS A 129 -37.08 5.40 -40.59
CA LYS A 129 -38.16 4.37 -40.62
C LYS A 129 -39.56 4.92 -40.31
N GLN A 130 -39.72 6.18 -39.91
CA GLN A 130 -41.05 6.77 -39.64
C GLN A 130 -41.72 7.38 -40.89
N LEU A 131 -41.05 7.40 -42.04
CA LEU A 131 -41.62 7.81 -43.33
C LEU A 131 -41.60 6.65 -44.33
N GLY A 132 -42.57 5.74 -44.20
CA GLY A 132 -42.82 4.72 -45.22
C GLY A 132 -43.49 3.46 -44.68
N ASN A 133 -44.81 3.47 -44.60
CA ASN A 133 -45.61 2.24 -44.52
C ASN A 133 -46.04 1.87 -45.94
N ASP A 134 -45.78 0.62 -46.38
CA ASP A 134 -46.82 -0.42 -46.50
C ASP A 134 -46.38 -1.68 -47.29
N SER A 135 -46.71 -2.83 -46.68
CA SER A 135 -47.06 -4.13 -47.32
C SER A 135 -45.96 -5.17 -47.70
N PRO A 136 -46.30 -6.46 -47.92
CA PRO A 136 -46.11 -7.49 -46.89
C PRO A 136 -45.29 -8.71 -47.34
N GLY A 137 -44.66 -9.37 -46.37
CA GLY A 137 -44.32 -10.81 -46.44
C GLY A 137 -42.86 -11.16 -46.74
N LYS A 138 -42.18 -11.79 -45.75
CA LYS A 138 -41.70 -13.19 -45.84
C LYS A 138 -40.92 -13.60 -44.59
N THR A 139 -41.05 -14.88 -44.30
CA THR A 139 -40.62 -15.67 -43.15
C THR A 139 -39.11 -15.90 -43.10
N VAL A 140 -38.34 -14.98 -42.51
CA VAL A 140 -36.89 -15.21 -42.20
C VAL A 140 -36.51 -14.75 -40.77
N GLY A 141 -37.40 -14.05 -40.06
CA GLY A 141 -37.11 -13.49 -38.74
C GLY A 141 -37.27 -14.44 -37.54
N ALA A 142 -37.48 -15.73 -37.77
CA ALA A 142 -37.63 -16.74 -36.70
C ALA A 142 -36.26 -17.36 -36.33
N GLU A 143 -35.45 -17.75 -37.31
CA GLU A 143 -34.14 -18.38 -37.07
C GLU A 143 -33.12 -17.42 -36.43
N GLN A 144 -33.15 -16.15 -36.81
CA GLN A 144 -32.23 -15.15 -36.24
C GLN A 144 -32.57 -14.79 -34.78
N ARG A 145 -33.87 -14.83 -34.41
CA ARG A 145 -34.32 -14.67 -33.02
C ARG A 145 -34.00 -15.90 -32.17
N GLU A 146 -34.13 -17.09 -32.74
CA GLU A 146 -33.79 -18.34 -32.07
C GLU A 146 -32.27 -18.48 -31.83
N GLN A 147 -31.43 -17.98 -32.76
CA GLN A 147 -29.98 -17.98 -32.62
C GLN A 147 -29.47 -16.94 -31.61
N ILE A 148 -30.08 -15.75 -31.56
CA ILE A 148 -29.81 -14.74 -30.52
C ILE A 148 -30.27 -15.26 -29.15
N SER A 149 -31.44 -15.92 -29.07
CA SER A 149 -31.92 -16.55 -27.84
C SER A 149 -31.02 -17.71 -27.38
N LYS A 150 -30.41 -18.47 -28.32
CA LYS A 150 -29.44 -19.52 -28.00
C LYS A 150 -28.12 -18.96 -27.48
N MET A 151 -27.59 -17.89 -28.08
CA MET A 151 -26.37 -17.24 -27.58
C MET A 151 -26.59 -16.53 -26.25
N SER A 152 -27.77 -15.93 -26.03
CA SER A 152 -28.09 -15.34 -24.72
C SER A 152 -28.26 -16.44 -23.66
N GLN A 153 -28.85 -17.57 -24.01
CA GLN A 153 -28.97 -18.71 -23.09
C GLN A 153 -27.60 -19.31 -22.77
N GLU A 154 -26.74 -19.55 -23.76
CA GLU A 154 -25.37 -20.06 -23.53
C GLU A 154 -24.53 -19.09 -22.69
N ASN A 155 -24.64 -17.78 -22.90
CA ASN A 155 -23.94 -16.79 -22.06
C ASN A 155 -24.47 -16.78 -20.61
N THR A 156 -25.76 -17.04 -20.43
CA THR A 156 -26.37 -17.17 -19.09
C THR A 156 -25.90 -18.45 -18.42
N ASP A 157 -25.87 -19.58 -19.13
CA ASP A 157 -25.41 -20.87 -18.63
C ASP A 157 -23.90 -20.86 -18.29
N ILE A 158 -23.07 -20.15 -19.07
CA ILE A 158 -21.63 -19.94 -18.77
C ILE A 158 -21.47 -19.11 -17.50
N SER A 159 -22.24 -18.03 -17.36
CA SER A 159 -22.20 -17.17 -16.16
C SER A 159 -22.68 -17.92 -14.91
N GLU A 160 -23.70 -18.75 -15.03
CA GLU A 160 -24.17 -19.62 -13.94
C GLU A 160 -23.14 -20.71 -13.59
N SER A 161 -22.44 -21.28 -14.58
CA SER A 161 -21.35 -22.23 -14.37
C SER A 161 -20.15 -21.60 -13.65
N GLU A 162 -19.79 -20.36 -14.00
CA GLU A 162 -18.74 -19.60 -13.33
C GLU A 162 -19.11 -19.26 -11.89
N LEU A 163 -20.34 -18.79 -11.66
CA LEU A 163 -20.87 -18.55 -10.31
C LEU A 163 -20.99 -19.84 -9.47
N ALA A 164 -21.30 -20.97 -10.08
CA ALA A 164 -21.34 -22.27 -9.38
C ALA A 164 -19.93 -22.72 -8.94
N LYS A 165 -18.92 -22.57 -9.82
CA LYS A 165 -17.51 -22.84 -9.48
C LYS A 165 -17.00 -21.89 -8.40
N GLU A 166 -17.38 -20.61 -8.45
CA GLU A 166 -17.04 -19.64 -7.42
C GLU A 166 -17.71 -19.98 -6.08
N ARG A 167 -18.98 -20.38 -6.08
CA ARG A 167 -19.69 -20.87 -4.87
C ARG A 167 -19.05 -22.12 -4.29
N GLU A 168 -18.56 -23.03 -5.12
CA GLU A 168 -17.82 -24.23 -4.69
C GLU A 168 -16.45 -23.85 -4.10
N GLY A 169 -15.75 -22.89 -4.72
CA GLY A 169 -14.51 -22.32 -4.18
C GLY A 169 -14.72 -21.62 -2.82
N ILE A 170 -15.82 -20.87 -2.66
CA ILE A 170 -16.19 -20.25 -1.38
C ILE A 170 -16.50 -21.33 -0.32
N LYS A 171 -17.18 -22.42 -0.69
CA LYS A 171 -17.44 -23.54 0.24
C LYS A 171 -16.14 -24.22 0.69
N GLN A 172 -15.21 -24.45 -0.24
CA GLN A 172 -13.90 -25.03 0.07
C GLN A 172 -13.08 -24.12 1.00
N LEU A 173 -13.03 -22.81 0.70
CA LEU A 173 -12.37 -21.83 1.57
C LEU A 173 -13.00 -21.78 2.96
N THR A 174 -14.33 -21.93 3.04
CA THR A 174 -15.04 -21.97 4.33
C THR A 174 -14.73 -23.25 5.11
N SER A 175 -14.59 -24.41 4.46
CA SER A 175 -14.18 -25.65 5.13
C SER A 175 -12.72 -25.61 5.57
N ASP A 176 -11.84 -25.01 4.77
CA ASP A 176 -10.42 -24.86 5.09
C ASP A 176 -10.25 -23.92 6.28
N LEU A 177 -10.97 -22.79 6.30
CA LEU A 177 -11.00 -21.85 7.42
C LEU A 177 -11.48 -22.51 8.72
N ASN A 178 -12.56 -23.30 8.66
CA ASN A 178 -13.06 -24.05 9.83
C ASN A 178 -12.05 -25.10 10.33
N THR A 179 -11.27 -25.69 9.43
CA THR A 179 -10.23 -26.66 9.78
C THR A 179 -9.06 -25.97 10.48
N VAL A 180 -8.64 -24.82 9.96
CA VAL A 180 -7.60 -23.97 10.57
C VAL A 180 -8.04 -23.45 11.93
N GLN A 181 -9.29 -23.01 12.07
CA GLN A 181 -9.85 -22.55 13.35
C GLN A 181 -9.84 -23.66 14.42
N LYS A 182 -10.19 -24.89 14.05
CA LYS A 182 -10.12 -26.05 14.96
C LYS A 182 -8.69 -26.39 15.36
N ALA A 183 -7.73 -26.32 14.42
CA ALA A 183 -6.33 -26.55 14.71
C ALA A 183 -5.77 -25.49 15.69
N LEU A 184 -6.08 -24.22 15.46
CA LEU A 184 -5.74 -23.11 16.37
C LEU A 184 -6.34 -23.29 17.77
N GLN A 185 -7.57 -23.79 17.86
CA GLN A 185 -8.21 -24.06 19.14
C GLN A 185 -7.48 -25.16 19.92
N VAL A 186 -7.10 -26.26 19.27
CA VAL A 186 -6.31 -27.34 19.88
C VAL A 186 -4.94 -26.83 20.35
N GLU A 187 -4.26 -26.03 19.53
CA GLU A 187 -2.95 -25.46 19.86
C GLU A 187 -3.05 -24.47 21.05
N SER A 188 -4.17 -23.74 21.16
CA SER A 188 -4.44 -22.85 22.29
C SER A 188 -4.70 -23.62 23.60
N GLU A 189 -5.39 -24.76 23.53
CA GLU A 189 -5.62 -25.64 24.68
C GLU A 189 -4.32 -26.30 25.14
N GLU A 190 -3.46 -26.71 24.21
CA GLU A 190 -2.14 -27.29 24.50
C GLU A 190 -1.19 -26.26 25.13
N LEU A 191 -1.21 -25.01 24.62
CA LEU A 191 -0.46 -23.90 25.22
C LEU A 191 -0.94 -23.59 26.66
N GLN A 192 -2.25 -23.63 26.90
CA GLN A 192 -2.81 -23.41 28.23
C GLN A 192 -2.45 -24.54 29.21
N ASN A 193 -2.40 -25.79 28.73
CA ASN A 193 -1.94 -26.93 29.51
C ASN A 193 -0.44 -26.80 29.84
N SER A 194 0.39 -26.42 28.86
CA SER A 194 1.82 -26.15 29.07
C SER A 194 2.05 -25.01 30.07
N LYS A 195 1.26 -23.93 30.00
CA LYS A 195 1.29 -22.82 30.97
C LYS A 195 0.96 -23.30 32.38
N SER A 196 -0.02 -24.20 32.51
CA SER A 196 -0.41 -24.80 33.79
C SER A 196 0.71 -25.67 34.38
N GLU A 197 1.36 -26.48 33.54
CA GLU A 197 2.48 -27.35 33.91
C GLU A 197 3.72 -26.55 34.30
N LEU A 198 4.00 -25.45 33.59
CA LEU A 198 5.09 -24.52 33.91
C LEU A 198 4.89 -23.83 35.26
N ILE A 199 3.65 -23.46 35.61
CA ILE A 199 3.29 -22.89 36.91
C ILE A 199 3.49 -23.92 38.02
N CYS A 200 3.12 -25.18 37.79
CA CYS A 200 3.37 -26.28 38.74
C CYS A 200 4.88 -26.47 38.98
N LEU A 201 5.68 -26.56 37.91
CA LEU A 201 7.14 -26.70 38.01
C LEU A 201 7.79 -25.49 38.70
N TYR A 202 7.31 -24.28 38.45
CA TYR A 202 7.76 -23.07 39.14
C TYR A 202 7.49 -23.14 40.65
N SER A 203 6.27 -23.55 41.04
CA SER A 203 5.93 -23.73 42.45
C SER A 203 6.77 -24.83 43.13
N GLU A 204 7.15 -25.87 42.38
CA GLU A 204 8.01 -26.96 42.84
C GLU A 204 9.46 -26.48 43.05
N ILE A 205 10.03 -25.72 42.11
CA ILE A 205 11.34 -25.05 42.23
C ILE A 205 11.35 -24.06 43.40
N GLN A 206 10.23 -23.37 43.64
CA GLN A 206 10.08 -22.47 44.77
C GLN A 206 9.97 -23.21 46.12
N SER A 207 9.69 -24.51 46.14
CA SER A 207 9.59 -25.31 47.36
C SER A 207 10.85 -26.11 47.72
N LEU A 208 11.84 -26.19 46.83
CA LEU A 208 13.08 -26.94 47.03
C LEU A 208 14.04 -26.27 48.05
N PRO A 209 14.55 -27.01 49.06
CA PRO A 209 15.55 -26.52 50.00
C PRO A 209 16.97 -26.83 49.49
N GLY A 210 17.59 -25.92 48.72
CA GLY A 210 18.99 -26.03 48.28
C GLY A 210 19.49 -24.81 47.49
N ALA A 211 20.76 -24.42 47.74
CA ALA A 211 21.57 -23.36 47.13
C ALA A 211 20.81 -22.10 46.61
N ALA A 212 20.83 -21.03 47.40
CA ALA A 212 20.13 -19.77 47.11
C ALA A 212 20.52 -19.14 45.75
N GLU A 213 21.76 -19.31 45.30
CA GLU A 213 22.28 -18.67 44.10
C GLU A 213 21.72 -19.27 42.80
N ASP A 214 21.59 -20.59 42.69
CA ASP A 214 21.00 -21.24 41.51
C ASP A 214 19.49 -20.98 41.43
N ARG A 215 18.81 -20.87 42.58
CA ARG A 215 17.39 -20.56 42.69
C ARG A 215 17.05 -19.15 42.17
N ASP A 216 17.88 -18.17 42.48
CA ASP A 216 17.68 -16.79 42.04
C ASP A 216 17.82 -16.64 40.51
N HIS A 217 18.72 -17.42 39.88
CA HIS A 217 18.86 -17.42 38.42
C HIS A 217 17.62 -17.97 37.71
N PHE A 218 17.00 -19.04 38.23
CA PHE A 218 15.76 -19.60 37.67
C PHE A 218 14.55 -18.67 37.87
N LEU A 219 14.46 -17.99 39.02
CA LEU A 219 13.41 -17.00 39.28
C LEU A 219 13.51 -15.80 38.33
N ILE A 220 14.72 -15.26 38.12
CA ILE A 220 14.95 -14.15 37.19
C ILE A 220 14.61 -14.55 35.74
N ALA A 221 14.98 -15.77 35.33
CA ALA A 221 14.66 -16.28 33.99
C ALA A 221 13.14 -16.48 33.79
N TYR A 222 12.43 -16.97 34.80
CA TYR A 222 10.98 -17.09 34.78
C TYR A 222 10.28 -15.73 34.68
N ASP A 223 10.72 -14.74 35.47
CA ASP A 223 10.16 -13.37 35.44
C ASP A 223 10.39 -12.67 34.08
N LEU A 224 11.51 -12.97 33.41
CA LEU A 224 11.79 -12.52 32.04
C LEU A 224 10.82 -13.17 31.05
N LEU A 225 10.68 -14.49 31.10
CA LEU A 225 9.76 -15.24 30.23
C LEU A 225 8.29 -14.84 30.46
N GLN A 226 7.89 -14.54 31.69
CA GLN A 226 6.54 -14.10 32.00
C GLN A 226 6.23 -12.70 31.45
N ARG A 227 7.24 -11.80 31.44
CA ARG A 227 7.13 -10.50 30.76
C ARG A 227 7.00 -10.66 29.24
N GLU A 228 7.82 -11.50 28.63
CA GLU A 228 7.75 -11.78 27.19
C GLU A 228 6.40 -12.43 26.81
N ASN A 229 5.90 -13.38 27.60
CA ASN A 229 4.58 -13.98 27.39
C ASN A 229 3.44 -12.97 27.53
N SER A 230 3.51 -12.06 28.51
CA SER A 230 2.52 -10.99 28.66
C SER A 230 2.52 -10.06 27.44
N GLU A 231 3.70 -9.75 26.91
CA GLU A 231 3.84 -8.95 25.68
C GLU A 231 3.27 -9.69 24.46
N LEU A 232 3.51 -11.00 24.33
CA LEU A 232 2.93 -11.82 23.28
C LEU A 232 1.41 -11.95 23.40
N GLU A 233 0.85 -12.15 24.60
CA GLU A 233 -0.60 -12.15 24.83
C GLU A 233 -1.25 -10.83 24.39
N THR A 234 -0.61 -9.68 24.65
CA THR A 234 -1.12 -8.39 24.16
C THR A 234 -1.06 -8.24 22.65
N LYS A 235 -0.04 -8.82 21.99
CA LYS A 235 0.08 -8.85 20.52
C LYS A 235 -0.97 -9.75 19.90
N VAL A 236 -1.22 -10.92 20.50
CA VAL A 236 -2.28 -11.84 20.07
C VAL A 236 -3.66 -11.21 20.25
N LEU A 237 -3.94 -10.56 21.38
CA LEU A 237 -5.20 -9.83 21.59
C LEU A 237 -5.42 -8.72 20.56
N LYS A 238 -4.37 -7.97 20.20
CA LYS A 238 -4.45 -6.97 19.12
C LYS A 238 -4.75 -7.61 17.77
N LEU A 239 -4.06 -8.71 17.42
CA LEU A 239 -4.30 -9.44 16.17
C LEU A 239 -5.71 -10.04 16.12
N SER A 240 -6.22 -10.59 17.23
CA SER A 240 -7.60 -11.07 17.32
C SER A 240 -8.61 -9.93 17.17
N GLN A 241 -8.34 -8.77 17.77
CA GLN A 241 -9.18 -7.58 17.62
C GLN A 241 -9.17 -7.04 16.18
N GLU A 242 -8.01 -7.05 15.51
CA GLU A 242 -7.88 -6.70 14.09
C GLU A 242 -8.59 -7.71 13.19
N PHE A 243 -8.55 -9.00 13.54
CA PHE A 243 -9.25 -10.06 12.83
C PHE A 243 -10.78 -9.97 13.00
N GLU A 244 -11.25 -9.62 14.20
CA GLU A 244 -12.67 -9.41 14.48
C GLU A 244 -13.21 -8.18 13.72
N GLN A 245 -12.43 -7.10 13.64
CA GLN A 245 -12.71 -5.96 12.77
C GLN A 245 -12.81 -6.37 11.30
N LEU A 246 -11.88 -7.21 10.81
CA LEU A 246 -11.89 -7.71 9.44
C LEU A 246 -13.10 -8.62 9.14
N ASN A 247 -13.53 -9.42 10.12
CA ASN A 247 -14.75 -10.22 10.02
C ASN A 247 -16.01 -9.33 10.00
N HIS A 248 -16.06 -8.22 10.74
CA HIS A 248 -17.15 -7.25 10.63
C HIS A 248 -17.23 -6.59 9.24
N PHE A 249 -16.09 -6.36 8.57
CA PHE A 249 -16.08 -5.90 7.17
C PHE A 249 -16.56 -6.97 6.18
N THR A 250 -16.26 -8.24 6.44
CA THR A 250 -16.60 -9.36 5.53
C THR A 250 -18.05 -9.84 5.72
N VAL A 251 -18.55 -9.85 6.95
CA VAL A 251 -19.94 -10.17 7.30
C VAL A 251 -20.87 -8.98 7.03
N GLY A 252 -20.40 -7.75 7.22
CA GLY A 252 -21.14 -6.53 6.86
C GLY A 252 -21.54 -6.47 5.38
N SER A 253 -20.78 -7.11 4.49
CA SER A 253 -21.14 -7.22 3.08
C SER A 253 -22.18 -8.32 2.77
N LYS A 254 -22.43 -9.27 3.69
CA LYS A 254 -23.40 -10.36 3.52
C LYS A 254 -24.68 -10.20 4.35
N THR A 255 -24.66 -9.49 5.48
CA THR A 255 -25.84 -9.33 6.37
C THR A 255 -26.56 -7.99 6.19
N ALA A 256 -25.91 -6.96 5.62
CA ALA A 256 -26.55 -5.65 5.36
C ALA A 256 -27.68 -5.70 4.31
N ALA A 257 -27.83 -6.81 3.58
CA ALA A 257 -28.92 -7.01 2.63
C ALA A 257 -30.19 -7.64 3.25
N ALA A 258 -30.14 -8.14 4.50
CA ALA A 258 -31.26 -8.86 5.10
C ALA A 258 -31.92 -8.14 6.30
N ASP A 259 -31.19 -7.32 7.07
CA ASP A 259 -31.70 -6.78 8.33
C ASP A 259 -32.32 -5.37 8.26
N LEU A 260 -32.31 -4.73 7.08
CA LEU A 260 -32.88 -3.38 6.89
C LEU A 260 -34.41 -3.35 6.62
N ILE A 261 -35.11 -4.50 6.70
CA ILE A 261 -36.57 -4.56 6.47
C ILE A 261 -37.38 -4.82 7.77
N THR A 262 -36.78 -5.06 8.94
CA THR A 262 -37.58 -5.51 10.10
C THR A 262 -37.29 -4.89 11.48
N SER A 263 -36.70 -3.70 11.56
CA SER A 263 -36.69 -2.96 12.84
C SER A 263 -36.81 -1.43 12.68
N GLU A 264 -37.76 -1.01 11.86
CA GLU A 264 -38.37 0.31 12.02
C GLU A 264 -39.60 0.13 12.93
N ASN A 265 -39.39 0.27 14.24
CA ASN A 265 -40.36 0.62 15.30
C ASN A 265 -39.91 0.02 16.63
N ASN A 266 -39.09 0.79 17.35
CA ASN A 266 -39.11 0.96 18.82
C ASN A 266 -37.78 1.56 19.26
N CYS A 267 -37.65 2.87 19.15
CA CYS A 267 -36.75 3.69 19.97
C CYS A 267 -37.28 5.12 19.99
N GLN A 268 -38.53 5.24 20.44
CA GLN A 268 -38.99 6.46 21.09
C GLN A 268 -38.88 6.18 22.59
N ASP A 269 -38.27 7.12 23.29
CA ASP A 269 -38.07 7.16 24.74
C ASP A 269 -36.74 6.59 25.24
N LEU A 270 -35.78 7.50 25.48
CA LEU A 270 -35.13 7.72 26.79
C LEU A 270 -34.16 8.92 26.66
N VAL A 271 -34.76 10.10 26.49
CA VAL A 271 -34.17 11.35 26.99
C VAL A 271 -34.40 11.33 28.50
N SER A 272 -33.33 11.16 29.29
CA SER A 272 -33.03 11.97 30.49
C SER A 272 -32.07 11.27 31.47
N LYS A 273 -31.01 12.03 31.83
CA LYS A 273 -30.21 12.05 33.08
C LYS A 273 -28.70 11.89 32.87
N VAL A 274 -28.00 13.01 32.74
CA VAL A 274 -26.79 13.30 33.53
C VAL A 274 -26.80 14.82 33.83
N PRO A 275 -26.53 15.27 35.07
CA PRO A 275 -26.76 16.65 35.48
C PRO A 275 -25.60 17.57 35.14
N ILE A 276 -25.95 18.84 34.99
CA ILE A 276 -25.08 20.02 34.98
C ILE A 276 -24.39 20.13 36.35
N LEU A 277 -23.06 20.22 36.36
CA LEU A 277 -22.31 20.94 37.39
C LEU A 277 -21.21 21.75 36.72
N GLU A 278 -21.39 23.07 36.78
CA GLU A 278 -20.37 24.09 36.61
C GLU A 278 -19.21 23.84 37.60
N VAL A 279 -17.97 23.93 37.11
CA VAL A 279 -16.82 24.22 37.97
C VAL A 279 -16.01 25.31 37.32
N GLU A 280 -15.97 26.43 38.04
CA GLU A 280 -15.22 27.65 37.77
C GLU A 280 -13.72 27.39 37.59
N ILE A 281 -13.14 28.05 36.59
CA ILE A 281 -11.71 28.29 36.53
C ILE A 281 -11.42 29.44 37.51
N GLN A 282 -10.93 29.11 38.70
CA GLN A 282 -10.26 30.08 39.58
C GLN A 282 -8.75 29.82 39.55
N SER A 283 -8.04 30.78 38.96
CA SER A 283 -6.62 31.02 39.20
C SER A 283 -6.35 31.33 40.68
N PRO A 284 -5.13 31.03 41.17
CA PRO A 284 -4.48 31.94 42.09
C PRO A 284 -3.14 32.44 41.52
N LYS A 285 -2.99 33.76 41.57
CA LYS A 285 -1.74 34.51 41.48
C LYS A 285 -1.00 34.48 42.83
N GLU A 286 0.23 35.02 42.77
CA GLU A 286 1.06 35.56 43.88
C GLU A 286 1.74 34.51 44.79
N GLU A 287 3.01 34.58 45.20
CA GLU A 287 4.15 35.52 45.21
C GLU A 287 5.40 34.62 45.42
N GLY A 288 6.63 34.82 44.93
CA GLY A 288 7.51 35.99 44.94
C GLY A 288 8.96 35.52 45.26
N LYS A 289 9.97 36.21 44.70
CA LYS A 289 11.44 36.16 44.99
C LYS A 289 12.21 34.94 44.47
N GLU A 290 13.41 35.02 43.89
CA GLU A 290 14.44 36.06 43.83
C GLU A 290 15.40 35.74 42.66
N LEU A 291 15.72 36.78 41.88
CA LEU A 291 17.03 37.14 41.30
C LEU A 291 17.81 36.20 40.36
N CYS A 292 18.16 36.81 39.21
CA CYS A 292 19.18 36.41 38.23
C CYS A 292 20.61 36.39 38.82
N PRO A 293 21.63 36.06 38.00
CA PRO A 293 22.25 37.08 37.14
C PRO A 293 22.26 36.65 35.66
N GLU A 294 21.95 37.54 34.69
CA GLU A 294 22.83 38.60 34.14
C GLU A 294 24.17 38.05 33.65
N LEU A 295 24.77 38.48 32.55
CA LEU A 295 24.44 39.25 31.35
C LEU A 295 25.80 39.28 30.61
N GLY A 296 25.81 39.46 29.29
CA GLY A 296 27.04 39.82 28.58
C GLY A 296 26.94 39.41 27.12
N GLU A 297 26.35 40.24 26.26
CA GLU A 297 27.07 41.32 25.54
C GLU A 297 28.20 40.73 24.67
N SER A 298 28.34 40.99 23.37
CA SER A 298 27.85 42.09 22.56
C SER A 298 28.42 41.92 21.14
N LYS A 299 27.68 42.47 20.14
CA LYS A 299 28.18 43.20 18.94
C LYS A 299 29.06 42.40 17.94
N GLN A 300 29.06 42.62 16.63
CA GLN A 300 28.42 43.53 15.67
C GLN A 300 28.98 43.12 14.29
N LYS A 301 28.21 43.42 13.21
CA LYS A 301 28.68 43.85 11.86
C LYS A 301 29.51 42.83 11.04
N GLU A 302 29.59 42.83 9.72
CA GLU A 302 29.08 43.64 8.61
C GLU A 302 29.21 42.77 7.32
N ILE A 303 28.24 42.90 6.42
CA ILE A 303 28.16 42.77 4.94
C ILE A 303 29.53 42.91 4.18
N PRO A 304 29.73 42.57 2.87
CA PRO A 304 28.76 42.68 1.75
C PRO A 304 28.86 41.74 0.52
N GLU A 305 27.84 41.88 -0.36
CA GLU A 305 27.84 41.85 -1.86
C GLU A 305 28.44 40.60 -2.56
N GLU A 306 27.94 40.07 -3.68
CA GLU A 306 27.34 40.55 -4.92
C GLU A 306 26.86 39.21 -5.60
N SER A 307 25.80 39.04 -6.39
CA SER A 307 25.42 39.76 -7.61
C SER A 307 24.19 39.05 -8.24
N VAL A 308 23.20 39.85 -8.70
CA VAL A 308 22.59 39.83 -10.07
C VAL A 308 21.78 38.58 -10.48
N GLU A 309 20.55 38.58 -11.01
CA GLU A 309 19.56 39.54 -11.56
C GLU A 309 18.22 38.76 -11.54
N GLU A 310 17.15 39.26 -10.92
CA GLU A 310 16.12 40.14 -11.47
C GLU A 310 15.26 39.55 -12.60
N GLY A 311 13.95 39.42 -12.33
CA GLY A 311 12.93 38.91 -13.24
C GLY A 311 11.52 38.91 -12.64
N THR A 312 11.15 40.00 -11.97
CA THR A 312 9.82 40.62 -11.88
C THR A 312 8.54 39.76 -11.72
N LEU A 313 8.02 39.69 -10.49
CA LEU A 313 6.58 39.65 -10.20
C LEU A 313 6.28 40.64 -9.06
N PRO A 314 5.24 41.50 -9.15
CA PRO A 314 4.95 42.45 -8.10
C PRO A 314 4.22 41.78 -6.94
N ARG A 315 4.79 41.94 -5.74
CA ARG A 315 4.19 42.53 -4.54
C ARG A 315 2.66 42.71 -4.62
N GLU A 316 1.91 42.06 -3.74
CA GLU A 316 1.43 42.60 -2.46
C GLU A 316 0.50 41.59 -1.74
N GLY A 317 0.57 41.53 -0.42
CA GLY A 317 -0.58 41.13 0.41
C GLY A 317 -0.70 39.67 0.86
N GLN A 318 0.03 39.30 1.91
CA GLN A 318 -0.52 38.37 2.89
C GLN A 318 -1.65 39.10 3.64
N LYS A 319 -2.90 38.69 3.41
CA LYS A 319 -4.02 38.60 4.36
C LYS A 319 -5.29 38.18 3.60
N GLU A 320 -6.06 37.29 4.21
CA GLU A 320 -7.41 36.85 3.83
C GLU A 320 -7.56 35.95 2.59
N GLU A 321 -7.30 34.64 2.77
CA GLU A 321 -7.93 33.60 1.96
C GLU A 321 -8.41 32.46 2.87
N ASP A 322 -9.45 32.75 3.65
CA ASP A 322 -10.34 31.77 4.27
C ASP A 322 -11.72 32.43 4.41
N SER A 323 -12.35 32.80 3.28
CA SER A 323 -13.77 33.24 3.25
C SER A 323 -14.46 33.26 1.87
N GLN A 324 -13.80 32.85 0.77
CA GLN A 324 -14.38 33.01 -0.58
C GLN A 324 -14.96 31.74 -1.23
N GLN A 325 -15.41 30.75 -0.46
CA GLN A 325 -16.05 29.55 -1.02
C GLN A 325 -17.48 29.28 -0.50
N ASN A 326 -18.12 30.28 0.09
CA ASN A 326 -19.51 30.24 0.57
C ASN A 326 -20.42 31.33 -0.04
N GLN A 327 -20.07 31.88 -1.20
CA GLN A 327 -20.93 32.85 -1.91
C GLN A 327 -21.49 32.38 -3.26
N ASP A 328 -21.14 31.19 -3.75
CA ASP A 328 -21.66 30.70 -5.04
C ASP A 328 -22.70 29.56 -4.92
N MET A 329 -23.04 29.17 -3.69
CA MET A 329 -24.18 28.27 -3.40
C MET A 329 -25.46 29.05 -3.02
N LYS A 330 -25.38 30.37 -2.77
CA LYS A 330 -26.55 31.21 -2.44
C LYS A 330 -27.20 31.89 -3.66
N SER A 331 -26.56 31.85 -4.82
CA SER A 331 -27.04 32.44 -6.07
C SER A 331 -27.98 31.51 -6.88
N LYS A 332 -28.03 30.21 -6.56
CA LYS A 332 -28.92 29.23 -7.23
C LYS A 332 -30.15 28.81 -6.42
N GLU A 333 -30.22 29.14 -5.13
CA GLU A 333 -31.40 28.85 -4.28
C GLU A 333 -32.41 30.02 -4.22
N GLN A 334 -32.07 31.18 -4.80
CA GLN A 334 -32.96 32.34 -4.96
C GLN A 334 -33.62 32.47 -6.34
N GLN A 335 -33.55 31.45 -7.21
CA GLN A 335 -34.25 31.43 -8.51
C GLN A 335 -35.50 30.53 -8.55
N LEU A 336 -35.88 29.91 -7.42
CA LEU A 336 -37.07 29.04 -7.31
C LEU A 336 -38.16 29.62 -6.40
N THR A 337 -38.25 30.95 -6.30
CA THR A 337 -39.46 31.63 -5.83
C THR A 337 -40.18 32.22 -7.05
N LEU A 338 -40.97 31.39 -7.71
CA LEU A 338 -41.95 31.85 -8.71
C LEU A 338 -42.85 32.90 -8.06
N LYS A 339 -42.94 34.07 -8.70
CA LYS A 339 -43.70 35.23 -8.24
C LYS A 339 -45.15 34.84 -7.93
N PRO A 340 -45.68 35.17 -6.73
CA PRO A 340 -47.09 35.00 -6.41
C PRO A 340 -48.03 35.66 -7.45
N GLU A 341 -47.57 36.70 -8.15
CA GLU A 341 -48.36 37.41 -9.16
C GLU A 341 -48.68 36.62 -10.44
N GLU A 342 -47.90 35.61 -10.81
CA GLU A 342 -48.22 34.78 -11.99
C GLU A 342 -49.26 33.72 -11.69
N ILE A 343 -49.23 33.13 -10.48
CA ILE A 343 -50.24 32.17 -10.03
C ILE A 343 -51.58 32.88 -9.78
N VAL A 344 -51.57 34.11 -9.24
CA VAL A 344 -52.78 34.94 -9.10
C VAL A 344 -53.34 35.33 -10.47
N ARG A 345 -52.50 35.75 -11.43
CA ARG A 345 -52.97 36.06 -12.80
C ARG A 345 -53.52 34.85 -13.55
N LEU A 346 -52.94 33.67 -13.37
CA LEU A 346 -53.45 32.44 -13.99
C LEU A 346 -54.75 31.96 -13.31
N ARG A 347 -54.88 32.17 -11.99
CA ARG A 347 -56.12 31.90 -11.23
C ARG A 347 -57.25 32.86 -11.62
N GLU A 348 -56.95 34.13 -11.84
CA GLU A 348 -57.91 35.13 -12.33
C GLU A 348 -58.33 34.86 -13.77
N LYS A 349 -57.40 34.46 -14.65
CA LYS A 349 -57.72 34.04 -16.02
C LYS A 349 -58.59 32.78 -16.06
N LEU A 350 -58.34 31.81 -15.17
CA LEU A 350 -59.18 30.62 -15.05
C LEU A 350 -60.58 30.96 -14.52
N ASN A 351 -60.68 31.92 -13.59
CA ASN A 351 -61.95 32.41 -13.08
C ASN A 351 -62.76 33.18 -14.15
N HIS A 352 -62.11 33.96 -15.02
CA HIS A 352 -62.77 34.61 -16.16
C HIS A 352 -63.30 33.62 -17.19
N VAL A 353 -62.57 32.54 -17.47
CA VAL A 353 -63.03 31.47 -18.38
C VAL A 353 -64.22 30.71 -17.78
N ASN A 354 -64.22 30.45 -16.46
CA ASN A 354 -65.35 29.84 -15.77
C ASN A 354 -66.59 30.75 -15.70
N GLN A 355 -66.40 32.06 -15.59
CA GLN A 355 -67.50 33.04 -15.56
C GLN A 355 -68.15 33.22 -16.94
N SER A 356 -67.35 33.18 -18.02
CA SER A 356 -67.86 33.18 -19.41
C SER A 356 -68.64 31.90 -19.76
N LEU A 357 -68.30 30.75 -19.16
CA LEU A 357 -69.00 29.48 -19.41
C LEU A 357 -70.39 29.42 -18.72
N LEU A 358 -70.56 30.14 -17.60
CA LEU A 358 -71.82 30.22 -16.85
C LEU A 358 -72.83 31.23 -17.43
N GLN A 359 -72.39 32.22 -18.22
CA GLN A 359 -73.29 33.21 -18.84
C GLN A 359 -73.96 32.72 -20.14
N SER A 360 -73.55 31.59 -20.70
CA SER A 360 -74.13 31.02 -21.93
C SER A 360 -75.39 30.15 -21.73
N GLN A 361 -76.01 30.14 -20.53
CA GLN A 361 -77.21 29.33 -20.24
C GLN A 361 -78.40 30.10 -19.62
N SER A 362 -78.49 31.42 -19.80
CA SER A 362 -79.67 32.18 -19.37
C SER A 362 -80.19 33.14 -20.44
N SER A 363 -80.82 32.61 -21.48
CA SER A 363 -81.79 33.38 -22.28
C SER A 363 -82.74 32.40 -22.99
N GLY A 364 -83.81 32.04 -22.30
CA GLY A 364 -84.92 31.27 -22.84
C GLY A 364 -86.22 31.77 -22.22
N ASP A 365 -86.94 32.61 -22.96
CA ASP A 365 -88.40 32.85 -22.98
C ASP A 365 -88.62 34.07 -23.90
N SER A 366 -89.63 34.20 -24.76
CA SER A 366 -90.84 33.44 -25.07
C SER A 366 -91.38 33.99 -26.41
N SER A 367 -92.08 33.19 -27.20
CA SER A 367 -93.27 33.58 -27.98
C SER A 367 -93.63 32.46 -28.96
N ASP A 368 -94.79 31.85 -28.72
CA ASP A 368 -95.47 30.96 -29.64
C ASP A 368 -95.80 31.67 -30.97
N ASP A 369 -95.73 30.95 -32.10
CA ASP A 369 -96.93 30.49 -32.83
C ASP A 369 -96.58 29.97 -34.24
N SER A 370 -97.36 28.97 -34.67
CA SER A 370 -97.58 28.49 -36.03
C SER A 370 -96.55 27.55 -36.67
N GLY A 371 -96.90 26.26 -36.64
CA GLY A 371 -97.15 25.53 -37.88
C GLY A 371 -95.96 24.94 -38.64
N THR A 372 -95.95 23.61 -38.65
CA THR A 372 -95.61 22.76 -39.81
C THR A 372 -94.15 22.27 -39.92
N GLN A 373 -94.00 20.94 -39.74
CA GLN A 373 -93.00 20.03 -40.33
C GLN A 373 -91.60 19.85 -39.69
N TYR A 374 -91.25 18.55 -39.55
CA TYR A 374 -89.95 17.86 -39.41
C TYR A 374 -89.33 17.59 -38.01
N PRO A 375 -89.26 16.31 -37.56
CA PRO A 375 -88.41 15.88 -36.45
C PRO A 375 -87.02 15.49 -36.98
N SER A 376 -86.14 16.46 -37.28
CA SER A 376 -84.78 16.14 -37.79
C SER A 376 -83.63 16.91 -37.12
N SER A 377 -83.88 18.07 -36.50
CA SER A 377 -82.80 18.94 -35.99
C SER A 377 -82.42 18.65 -34.52
N ARG A 378 -83.40 18.33 -33.65
CA ARG A 378 -83.17 18.07 -32.21
C ARG A 378 -82.45 16.74 -31.91
N GLU A 379 -82.65 15.74 -32.76
CA GLU A 379 -81.97 14.44 -32.66
C GLU A 379 -80.52 14.55 -33.15
N LYS A 380 -80.26 15.25 -34.26
CA LYS A 380 -78.90 15.51 -34.76
C LYS A 380 -78.02 16.24 -33.72
N GLN A 381 -78.59 17.17 -32.96
CA GLN A 381 -77.87 17.86 -31.89
C GLN A 381 -77.54 16.95 -30.70
N LYS A 382 -78.41 15.97 -30.37
CA LYS A 382 -78.12 14.95 -29.35
C LYS A 382 -77.03 13.97 -29.82
N TYR A 383 -77.04 13.58 -31.09
CA TYR A 383 -75.98 12.76 -31.68
C TYR A 383 -74.63 13.50 -31.65
N GLN A 384 -74.60 14.78 -32.05
CA GLN A 384 -73.39 15.60 -31.97
C GLN A 384 -72.88 15.75 -30.53
N GLN A 385 -73.77 16.06 -29.56
CA GLN A 385 -73.38 16.14 -28.15
C GLN A 385 -72.88 14.81 -27.59
N GLN A 386 -73.44 13.69 -28.07
CA GLN A 386 -73.01 12.36 -27.65
C GLN A 386 -71.65 11.97 -28.24
N GLU A 387 -71.38 12.33 -29.50
CA GLU A 387 -70.06 12.22 -30.14
C GLU A 387 -69.03 13.10 -29.42
N ASP A 388 -69.37 14.35 -29.09
CA ASP A 388 -68.49 15.27 -28.35
C ASP A 388 -68.19 14.72 -26.94
N VAL A 389 -69.17 14.16 -26.24
CA VAL A 389 -68.97 13.49 -24.94
C VAL A 389 -68.12 12.25 -25.08
N GLN A 390 -68.27 11.47 -26.16
CA GLN A 390 -67.43 10.31 -26.44
C GLN A 390 -65.98 10.71 -26.75
N GLN A 391 -65.78 11.78 -27.51
CA GLN A 391 -64.47 12.37 -27.78
C GLN A 391 -63.81 12.91 -26.51
N LEU A 392 -64.56 13.59 -25.64
CA LEU A 392 -64.06 14.07 -24.35
C LEU A 392 -63.66 12.90 -23.43
N ARG A 393 -64.41 11.80 -23.44
CA ARG A 393 -64.05 10.57 -22.69
C ARG A 393 -62.76 9.94 -23.22
N GLN A 394 -62.58 9.88 -24.54
CA GLN A 394 -61.34 9.39 -25.15
C GLN A 394 -60.15 10.31 -24.84
N ASN A 395 -60.34 11.62 -24.92
CA ASN A 395 -59.32 12.61 -24.57
C ASN A 395 -58.92 12.52 -23.09
N LEU A 396 -59.91 12.36 -22.19
CA LEU A 396 -59.66 12.17 -20.76
C LEU A 396 -58.84 10.89 -20.51
N HIS A 397 -59.19 9.79 -21.17
CA HIS A 397 -58.45 8.54 -21.06
C HIS A 397 -57.02 8.67 -21.59
N ARG A 398 -56.82 9.34 -22.72
CA ARG A 398 -55.49 9.63 -23.29
C ARG A 398 -54.65 10.46 -22.32
N ILE A 399 -55.22 11.51 -21.73
CA ILE A 399 -54.54 12.34 -20.74
C ILE A 399 -54.18 11.51 -19.51
N GLN A 400 -55.08 10.65 -19.03
CA GLN A 400 -54.81 9.78 -17.89
C GLN A 400 -53.64 8.82 -18.14
N ILE A 401 -53.54 8.24 -19.35
CA ILE A 401 -52.38 7.42 -19.74
C ILE A 401 -51.09 8.25 -19.75
N LEU A 402 -51.12 9.45 -20.32
CA LEU A 402 -49.96 10.35 -20.35
C LEU A 402 -49.53 10.77 -18.95
N CYS A 403 -50.48 11.08 -18.06
CA CYS A 403 -50.20 11.38 -16.65
C CYS A 403 -49.57 10.18 -15.94
N ASN A 404 -50.10 8.97 -16.15
CA ASN A 404 -49.51 7.76 -15.58
C ASN A 404 -48.09 7.50 -16.11
N SER A 405 -47.82 7.81 -17.39
CA SER A 405 -46.49 7.71 -17.97
C SER A 405 -45.53 8.74 -17.38
N ALA A 406 -45.96 10.00 -17.27
CA ALA A 406 -45.17 11.07 -16.66
C ALA A 406 -44.89 10.78 -15.17
N GLU A 407 -45.84 10.18 -14.45
CA GLU A 407 -45.63 9.78 -13.06
C GLU A 407 -44.58 8.66 -12.93
N LYS A 408 -44.60 7.66 -13.83
CA LYS A 408 -43.57 6.62 -13.87
C LYS A 408 -42.19 7.19 -14.16
N GLU A 409 -42.08 8.12 -15.10
CA GLU A 409 -40.82 8.81 -15.42
C GLU A 409 -40.31 9.63 -14.23
N LEU A 410 -41.19 10.37 -13.55
CA LEU A 410 -40.82 11.10 -12.34
C LEU A 410 -40.35 10.18 -11.21
N ARG A 411 -40.96 9.00 -11.07
CA ARG A 411 -40.50 7.99 -10.09
C ARG A 411 -39.12 7.44 -10.47
N TYR A 412 -38.87 7.18 -11.76
CA TYR A 412 -37.58 6.74 -12.25
C TYR A 412 -36.48 7.78 -11.99
N GLU A 413 -36.71 9.04 -12.34
CA GLU A 413 -35.75 10.12 -12.10
C GLU A 413 -35.52 10.39 -10.61
N ARG A 414 -36.55 10.23 -9.76
CA ARG A 414 -36.38 10.28 -8.29
C ARG A 414 -35.49 9.13 -7.80
N GLY A 415 -35.67 7.92 -8.31
CA GLY A 415 -34.83 6.77 -7.98
C GLY A 415 -33.37 7.02 -8.35
N LYS A 416 -33.13 7.46 -9.59
CA LYS A 416 -31.79 7.83 -10.08
C LYS A 416 -31.15 8.95 -9.26
N ASN A 417 -31.93 9.95 -8.82
CA ASN A 417 -31.43 11.02 -7.95
C ASN A 417 -31.04 10.50 -6.56
N LEU A 418 -31.81 9.57 -6.00
CA LEU A 418 -31.46 8.89 -4.74
C LEU A 418 -30.15 8.11 -4.88
N ASP A 419 -29.97 7.37 -5.96
CA ASP A 419 -28.73 6.63 -6.24
C ASP A 419 -27.53 7.58 -6.37
N LEU A 420 -27.69 8.70 -7.10
CA LEU A 420 -26.66 9.74 -7.19
C LEU A 420 -26.34 10.36 -5.82
N LYS A 421 -27.34 10.58 -4.97
CA LYS A 421 -27.15 11.10 -3.61
C LYS A 421 -26.39 10.10 -2.74
N GLN A 422 -26.67 8.81 -2.87
CA GLN A 422 -25.91 7.75 -2.18
C GLN A 422 -24.45 7.74 -2.64
N HIS A 423 -24.19 7.77 -3.95
CA HIS A 423 -22.83 7.85 -4.48
C HIS A 423 -22.07 9.09 -4.02
N ASN A 424 -22.72 10.26 -3.98
CA ASN A 424 -22.11 11.48 -3.46
C ASN A 424 -21.77 11.36 -1.96
N SER A 425 -22.63 10.71 -1.17
CA SER A 425 -22.38 10.48 0.25
C SER A 425 -21.17 9.56 0.45
N LEU A 426 -21.08 8.47 -0.32
CA LEU A 426 -19.90 7.58 -0.31
C LEU A 426 -18.62 8.29 -0.75
N LEU A 427 -18.72 9.19 -1.73
CA LEU A 427 -17.57 9.99 -2.17
C LEU A 427 -17.10 10.97 -1.07
N GLU A 428 -18.03 11.56 -0.32
CA GLU A 428 -17.72 12.40 0.84
C GLU A 428 -17.05 11.59 1.95
N GLU A 429 -17.53 10.38 2.24
CA GLU A 429 -16.92 9.46 3.21
C GLU A 429 -15.48 9.07 2.82
N GLU A 430 -15.26 8.69 1.57
CA GLU A 430 -13.92 8.40 1.04
C GLU A 430 -13.01 9.64 1.04
N SER A 431 -13.56 10.82 0.76
CA SER A 431 -12.82 12.09 0.87
C SER A 431 -12.35 12.36 2.31
N ILE A 432 -13.21 12.13 3.29
CA ILE A 432 -12.88 12.26 4.72
C ILE A 432 -11.81 11.23 5.11
N LYS A 433 -11.94 9.98 4.66
CA LYS A 433 -10.97 8.92 4.92
C LYS A 433 -9.59 9.25 4.38
N ILE A 434 -9.51 9.66 3.11
CA ILE A 434 -8.25 10.11 2.49
C ILE A 434 -7.64 11.30 3.26
N LYS A 435 -8.47 12.22 3.74
CA LYS A 435 -8.00 13.36 4.55
C LYS A 435 -7.41 12.94 5.90
N ILE A 436 -7.97 11.90 6.52
CA ILE A 436 -7.43 11.32 7.76
C ILE A 436 -6.12 10.58 7.48
N GLU A 437 -6.06 9.74 6.45
CA GLU A 437 -4.85 9.02 6.04
C GLU A 437 -3.71 10.00 5.69
N LEU A 438 -4.03 11.10 5.01
CA LEU A 438 -3.08 12.16 4.70
C LEU A 438 -2.51 12.80 5.98
N LYS A 439 -3.36 13.14 6.95
CA LYS A 439 -2.92 13.70 8.24
C LYS A 439 -2.05 12.70 9.00
N GLN A 440 -2.40 11.41 8.97
CA GLN A 440 -1.60 10.36 9.61
C GLN A 440 -0.23 10.20 8.93
N ALA A 441 -0.18 10.23 7.60
CA ALA A 441 1.08 10.19 6.85
C ALA A 441 1.96 11.42 7.13
N GLN A 442 1.36 12.61 7.22
CA GLN A 442 2.06 13.84 7.61
C GLN A 442 2.65 13.75 9.03
N HIS A 443 1.91 13.19 9.99
CA HIS A 443 2.43 12.96 11.34
C HIS A 443 3.59 11.97 11.36
N LYS A 444 3.48 10.84 10.65
CA LYS A 444 4.57 9.85 10.54
C LYS A 444 5.82 10.46 9.91
N LEU A 445 5.67 11.34 8.92
CA LEU A 445 6.79 12.06 8.32
C LEU A 445 7.46 13.00 9.33
N LEU A 446 6.66 13.77 10.08
CA LEU A 446 7.19 14.67 11.11
C LEU A 446 7.96 13.90 12.20
N ASP A 447 7.42 12.77 12.66
CA ASP A 447 8.09 11.92 13.65
C ASP A 447 9.39 11.34 13.09
N SER A 448 9.37 10.88 11.84
CA SER A 448 10.57 10.40 11.15
C SER A 448 11.62 11.52 11.06
N THR A 449 11.23 12.75 10.72
CA THR A 449 12.14 13.92 10.68
C THR A 449 12.75 14.22 12.06
N LYS A 450 11.96 14.13 13.14
CA LYS A 450 12.48 14.28 14.51
C LYS A 450 13.47 13.19 14.86
N MET A 451 13.18 11.93 14.50
CA MET A 451 14.10 10.82 14.68
C MET A 451 15.41 11.03 13.91
N TYR A 452 15.34 11.45 12.64
CA TYR A 452 16.53 11.78 11.86
C TYR A 452 17.34 12.92 12.48
N SER A 453 16.69 13.94 13.02
CA SER A 453 17.37 15.05 13.71
C SER A 453 18.08 14.58 14.98
N SER A 454 17.44 13.70 15.77
CA SER A 454 18.05 13.08 16.96
C SER A 454 19.24 12.19 16.58
N LEU A 455 19.08 11.33 15.56
CA LEU A 455 20.14 10.45 15.09
C LEU A 455 21.33 11.25 14.53
N MET A 456 21.06 12.35 13.84
CA MET A 456 22.10 13.26 13.36
C MET A 456 22.85 13.91 14.52
N ALA A 457 22.15 14.31 15.59
CA ALA A 457 22.79 14.84 16.79
C ALA A 457 23.68 13.78 17.49
N GLU A 458 23.22 12.54 17.61
CA GLU A 458 24.02 11.43 18.13
C GLU A 458 25.25 11.15 17.26
N TRP A 459 25.10 11.14 15.93
CA TRP A 459 26.22 10.94 15.00
C TRP A 459 27.27 12.05 15.13
N ASN A 460 26.82 13.32 15.21
CA ASN A 460 27.70 14.46 15.45
C ASN A 460 28.45 14.33 16.78
N HIS A 461 27.76 13.88 17.84
CA HIS A 461 28.37 13.64 19.14
C HIS A 461 29.42 12.52 19.09
N CYS A 462 29.12 11.39 18.47
CA CYS A 462 30.09 10.31 18.25
C CYS A 462 31.30 10.79 17.44
N GLN A 463 31.08 11.58 16.39
CA GLN A 463 32.15 12.12 15.56
C GLN A 463 33.05 13.09 16.35
N GLN A 464 32.46 13.92 17.23
CA GLN A 464 33.22 14.77 18.13
C GLN A 464 34.04 13.95 19.12
N LYS A 465 33.45 12.87 19.68
CA LYS A 465 34.16 12.01 20.62
C LYS A 465 35.36 11.30 19.99
N ILE A 466 35.26 10.91 18.73
CA ILE A 466 36.39 10.36 17.98
C ILE A 466 37.52 11.39 17.86
N ARG A 467 37.20 12.64 17.49
CA ARG A 467 38.21 13.72 17.40
C ARG A 467 38.88 14.01 18.75
N GLU A 468 38.14 13.95 19.86
CA GLU A 468 38.70 14.09 21.21
C GLU A 468 39.68 12.95 21.54
N LEU A 469 39.30 11.70 21.23
CA LEU A 469 40.17 10.54 21.46
C LEU A 469 41.41 10.57 20.57
N GLU A 470 41.31 11.03 19.32
CA GLU A 470 42.47 11.23 18.44
C GLU A 470 43.46 12.26 19.02
N LEU A 471 42.95 13.37 19.57
CA LEU A 471 43.78 14.37 20.26
C LEU A 471 44.45 13.78 21.51
N GLU A 472 43.71 12.99 22.30
CA GLU A 472 44.25 12.34 23.49
C GLU A 472 45.38 11.35 23.14
N VAL A 473 45.21 10.56 22.08
CA VAL A 473 46.27 9.68 21.55
C VAL A 473 47.51 10.47 21.13
N LEU A 474 47.35 11.62 20.47
CA LEU A 474 48.47 12.47 20.09
C LEU A 474 49.22 13.02 21.32
N THR A 475 48.50 13.44 22.36
CA THR A 475 49.13 13.91 23.61
C THR A 475 49.86 12.78 24.35
N GLN A 476 49.29 11.58 24.39
CA GLN A 476 49.95 10.39 24.95
C GLN A 476 51.22 10.02 24.17
N ALA A 477 51.17 10.06 22.83
CA ALA A 477 52.36 9.82 22.00
C ALA A 477 53.47 10.85 22.26
N GLN A 478 53.11 12.12 22.46
CA GLN A 478 54.07 13.18 22.80
C GLN A 478 54.66 12.99 24.21
N SER A 479 53.85 12.55 25.17
CA SER A 479 54.30 12.18 26.52
C SER A 479 55.29 11.02 26.50
N ILE A 480 54.96 9.92 25.80
CA ILE A 480 55.84 8.75 25.63
C ILE A 480 57.18 9.15 24.99
N LYS A 481 57.16 10.03 23.99
CA LYS A 481 58.39 10.56 23.36
C LYS A 481 59.27 11.30 24.38
N SER A 482 58.68 12.09 25.26
CA SER A 482 59.43 12.78 26.34
C SER A 482 59.98 11.82 27.39
N GLN A 483 59.21 10.78 27.75
CA GLN A 483 59.63 9.73 28.68
C GLN A 483 60.81 8.91 28.14
N ASN A 484 60.78 8.56 26.85
CA ASN A 484 61.88 7.84 26.20
C ASN A 484 63.18 8.66 26.20
N ASN A 485 63.12 9.96 25.93
CA ASN A 485 64.29 10.85 26.01
C ASN A 485 64.89 10.90 27.42
N LEU A 486 64.06 10.91 28.46
CA LEU A 486 64.53 10.88 29.86
C LEU A 486 65.16 9.53 30.22
N GLN A 487 64.59 8.42 29.72
CA GLN A 487 65.13 7.08 29.94
C GLN A 487 66.49 6.90 29.23
N GLU A 488 66.66 7.47 28.05
CA GLU A 488 67.95 7.50 27.33
C GLU A 488 69.01 8.30 28.10
N ASN A 489 68.67 9.48 28.62
CA ASN A 489 69.57 10.27 29.47
C ASN A 489 69.96 9.52 30.76
N LEU A 490 69.02 8.80 31.38
CA LEU A 490 69.29 7.98 32.56
C LEU A 490 70.24 6.81 32.25
N ALA A 491 70.07 6.17 31.10
CA ALA A 491 70.98 5.11 30.65
C ALA A 491 72.40 5.66 30.39
N GLN A 492 72.52 6.87 29.86
CA GLN A 492 73.81 7.53 29.63
C GLN A 492 74.53 7.86 30.95
N GLU A 493 73.81 8.32 31.98
CA GLU A 493 74.40 8.56 33.31
C GLU A 493 74.82 7.26 34.01
N LYS A 494 74.05 6.17 33.87
CA LYS A 494 74.42 4.85 34.40
C LYS A 494 75.74 4.33 33.80
N SER A 495 75.98 4.56 32.51
CA SER A 495 77.24 4.20 31.86
C SER A 495 78.43 4.95 32.47
N LYS A 496 78.29 6.25 32.76
CA LYS A 496 79.35 7.06 33.37
C LYS A 496 79.68 6.64 34.80
N VAL A 497 78.68 6.18 35.56
CA VAL A 497 78.87 5.66 36.92
C VAL A 497 79.64 4.34 36.90
N ALA A 498 79.32 3.42 35.98
CA ALA A 498 80.07 2.19 35.81
C ALA A 498 81.56 2.44 35.49
N ASP A 499 81.86 3.43 34.62
CA ASP A 499 83.24 3.83 34.30
C ASP A 499 83.99 4.43 35.52
N ALA A 500 83.27 4.98 36.51
CA ALA A 500 83.84 5.50 37.75
C ALA A 500 84.07 4.40 38.78
N GLU A 501 83.20 3.40 38.86
CA GLU A 501 83.33 2.23 39.73
C GLU A 501 84.55 1.36 39.36
N GLU A 502 84.83 1.19 38.06
CA GLU A 502 86.02 0.47 37.58
C GLU A 502 87.33 1.15 38.06
N LYS A 503 87.35 2.49 38.08
CA LYS A 503 88.50 3.27 38.59
C LYS A 503 88.69 3.12 40.11
N ILE A 504 87.61 2.88 40.86
CA ILE A 504 87.67 2.66 42.32
C ILE A 504 88.25 1.27 42.63
N LEU A 505 87.86 0.26 41.86
CA LEU A 505 88.40 -1.10 41.99
C LEU A 505 89.92 -1.17 41.74
N ASP A 506 90.43 -0.44 40.74
CA ASP A 506 91.86 -0.36 40.45
C ASP A 506 92.68 0.31 41.58
N LEU A 507 92.06 1.22 42.35
CA LEU A 507 92.67 1.86 43.52
C LEU A 507 92.64 0.97 44.77
N GLN A 508 91.62 0.12 44.94
CA GLN A 508 91.53 -0.84 46.05
C GLN A 508 92.55 -1.97 45.93
N GLN A 509 92.83 -2.46 44.72
CA GLN A 509 93.81 -3.52 44.48
C GLN A 509 95.27 -3.07 44.79
N LYS A 510 95.54 -1.76 44.73
CA LYS A 510 96.84 -1.16 45.09
C LYS A 510 97.06 -1.03 46.60
N LEU A 511 96.00 -1.09 47.41
CA LEU A 511 96.05 -0.97 48.88
C LEU A 511 96.32 -2.31 49.58
N GLU A 512 95.85 -3.43 49.01
CA GLU A 512 95.99 -4.78 49.58
C GLU A 512 97.42 -5.37 49.50
N HIS A 513 98.30 -4.85 48.64
CA HIS A 513 99.67 -5.35 48.51
C HIS A 513 100.62 -4.84 49.62
N ALA A 514 100.19 -3.91 50.48
CA ALA A 514 101.07 -3.28 51.47
C ALA A 514 101.18 -4.00 52.83
N HIS A 515 100.40 -5.07 53.12
CA HIS A 515 100.12 -5.49 54.51
C HIS A 515 100.46 -6.95 54.94
N LYS A 516 101.56 -7.58 54.50
CA LYS A 516 101.98 -8.93 55.03
C LYS A 516 103.50 -9.19 55.12
N VAL A 517 104.14 -9.13 56.32
CA VAL A 517 105.46 -9.78 56.71
C VAL A 517 105.73 -9.88 58.27
N CYS A 518 106.26 -11.05 58.74
CA CYS A 518 107.03 -11.49 59.98
C CYS A 518 106.33 -11.87 61.35
N LEU A 519 106.73 -12.81 62.27
CA LEU A 519 107.74 -13.93 62.47
C LEU A 519 107.45 -14.81 63.77
N THR A 520 108.19 -15.92 64.02
CA THR A 520 108.00 -17.09 64.98
C THR A 520 108.94 -17.26 66.23
N ASP A 521 108.47 -18.02 67.26
CA ASP A 521 109.03 -19.03 68.27
C ASP A 521 110.37 -18.93 69.06
N THR A 522 110.48 -19.60 70.27
CA THR A 522 111.66 -20.40 70.82
C THR A 522 111.60 -20.97 72.30
N CYS A 523 111.65 -22.32 72.46
CA CYS A 523 112.47 -23.28 73.32
C CYS A 523 112.44 -23.63 74.87
N ILE A 524 112.52 -24.98 75.12
CA ILE A 524 113.45 -25.85 75.96
C ILE A 524 113.42 -25.75 77.52
N LEU A 525 113.27 -26.79 78.38
CA LEU A 525 113.78 -28.18 78.65
C LEU A 525 115.15 -28.29 79.38
N GLY A 526 115.13 -28.67 80.67
CA GLY A 526 116.30 -29.16 81.41
C GLY A 526 115.97 -29.65 82.83
N LYS A 527 115.66 -30.95 83.00
CA LYS A 527 115.50 -31.52 84.36
C LYS A 527 115.68 -33.05 84.44
N LYS A 528 116.77 -33.56 83.86
CA LYS A 528 117.12 -34.99 83.77
C LYS A 528 118.07 -35.52 84.86
N GLN A 529 117.97 -35.09 86.12
CA GLN A 529 118.87 -35.58 87.18
C GLN A 529 118.20 -36.02 88.48
N LEU A 530 116.87 -36.08 88.52
CA LEU A 530 116.12 -36.74 89.61
C LEU A 530 115.69 -38.17 89.24
N GLU A 531 116.11 -38.65 88.07
CA GLU A 531 115.66 -39.88 87.39
C GLU A 531 116.08 -41.18 88.07
N GLU A 532 117.06 -41.18 88.98
CA GLU A 532 117.57 -42.44 89.55
C GLU A 532 117.07 -42.79 90.96
N ARG A 533 116.53 -41.84 91.73
CA ARG A 533 115.90 -42.16 93.03
C ARG A 533 114.41 -42.48 92.94
N ILE A 534 113.79 -42.19 91.80
CA ILE A 534 112.37 -42.44 91.53
C ILE A 534 112.12 -43.92 91.11
N LYS A 535 113.17 -44.67 90.75
CA LYS A 535 113.06 -46.02 90.18
C LYS A 535 112.46 -47.08 91.11
N GLU A 536 112.65 -46.95 92.43
CA GLU A 536 112.11 -47.92 93.40
C GLU A 536 110.72 -47.53 93.94
N ALA A 537 110.31 -46.27 93.80
CA ALA A 537 108.94 -45.83 94.09
C ALA A 537 107.99 -45.98 92.87
N LEU A 538 108.55 -46.02 91.64
CA LEU A 538 107.82 -46.18 90.39
C LEU A 538 107.13 -47.54 90.23
N GLU A 539 107.65 -48.61 90.82
CA GLU A 539 107.13 -49.96 90.53
C GLU A 539 105.74 -50.19 91.16
N ASN A 540 105.45 -49.49 92.26
CA ASN A 540 104.14 -49.52 92.94
C ASN A 540 103.17 -48.45 92.43
N GLU A 541 103.67 -47.33 91.88
CA GLU A 541 102.86 -46.30 91.19
C GLU A 541 102.58 -46.66 89.71
N ALA A 542 103.39 -47.51 89.07
CA ALA A 542 103.24 -47.93 87.68
C ALA A 542 101.97 -48.77 87.45
N LYS A 543 101.56 -49.60 88.41
CA LYS A 543 100.33 -50.41 88.30
C LYS A 543 99.06 -49.56 88.37
N THR A 544 99.04 -48.51 89.21
CA THR A 544 97.93 -47.55 89.29
C THR A 544 97.94 -46.54 88.14
N LYS A 545 99.12 -46.15 87.64
CA LYS A 545 99.28 -45.37 86.40
C LYS A 545 98.86 -46.15 85.16
N GLN A 546 99.08 -47.47 85.10
CA GLN A 546 98.69 -48.31 83.98
C GLN A 546 97.16 -48.38 83.82
N GLN A 547 96.40 -48.59 84.91
CA GLN A 547 94.93 -48.59 84.86
C GLN A 547 94.36 -47.21 84.51
N TYR A 548 94.94 -46.12 85.02
CA TYR A 548 94.53 -44.76 84.65
C TYR A 548 94.88 -44.41 83.19
N GLN A 549 96.02 -44.89 82.67
CA GLN A 549 96.41 -44.72 81.28
C GLN A 549 95.53 -45.53 80.33
N GLU A 550 95.16 -46.77 80.67
CA GLU A 550 94.22 -47.57 79.89
C GLU A 550 92.83 -46.91 79.82
N GLU A 551 92.34 -46.34 80.93
CA GLU A 551 91.08 -45.59 80.96
C GLU A 551 91.16 -44.28 80.15
N GLN A 552 92.31 -43.59 80.16
CA GLN A 552 92.58 -42.42 79.30
C GLN A 552 92.66 -42.79 77.81
N GLN A 553 93.24 -43.94 77.46
CA GLN A 553 93.25 -44.44 76.07
C GLN A 553 91.86 -44.88 75.63
N LYS A 554 91.07 -45.52 76.50
CA LYS A 554 89.66 -45.84 76.22
C LYS A 554 88.80 -44.60 76.03
N ARG A 555 88.99 -43.54 76.85
CA ARG A 555 88.31 -42.25 76.66
C ARG A 555 88.69 -41.58 75.35
N LYS A 556 89.97 -41.59 74.95
CA LYS A 556 90.41 -41.07 73.65
C LYS A 556 89.84 -41.87 72.48
N LEU A 557 89.80 -43.19 72.58
CA LEU A 557 89.18 -44.05 71.56
C LEU A 557 87.67 -43.80 71.47
N LEU A 558 87.00 -43.62 72.61
CA LEU A 558 85.57 -43.29 72.66
C LEU A 558 85.30 -41.90 72.04
N ASP A 559 86.13 -40.91 72.35
CA ASP A 559 86.02 -39.55 71.83
C ASP A 559 86.30 -39.50 70.32
N GLN A 560 87.29 -40.27 69.83
CA GLN A 560 87.50 -40.50 68.41
C GLN A 560 86.27 -41.14 67.75
N ASN A 561 85.67 -42.15 68.39
CA ASN A 561 84.48 -42.81 67.86
C ASN A 561 83.24 -41.89 67.87
N VAL A 562 83.09 -41.04 68.90
CA VAL A 562 82.03 -40.01 68.96
C VAL A 562 82.23 -38.97 67.86
N ASN A 563 83.47 -38.52 67.63
CA ASN A 563 83.79 -37.59 66.55
C ASN A 563 83.57 -38.22 65.16
N GLU A 564 83.92 -39.50 64.97
CA GLU A 564 83.65 -40.26 63.75
C GLU A 564 82.14 -40.38 63.50
N LEU A 565 81.35 -40.71 64.53
CA LEU A 565 79.89 -40.78 64.45
C LEU A 565 79.27 -39.39 64.19
N GLN A 566 79.76 -38.33 64.82
CA GLN A 566 79.32 -36.96 64.54
C GLN A 566 79.63 -36.54 63.10
N ASN A 567 80.79 -36.92 62.56
CA ASN A 567 81.14 -36.68 61.16
C ASN A 567 80.22 -37.46 60.20
N GLN A 568 79.90 -38.71 60.51
CA GLN A 568 78.94 -39.50 59.72
C GLN A 568 77.53 -38.89 59.75
N VAL A 569 77.06 -38.42 60.91
CA VAL A 569 75.78 -37.71 61.05
C VAL A 569 75.77 -36.43 60.23
N ARG A 570 76.84 -35.63 60.28
CA ARG A 570 76.99 -34.40 59.48
C ARG A 570 76.93 -34.70 57.98
N ILE A 571 77.68 -35.71 57.51
CA ILE A 571 77.67 -36.14 56.11
C ILE A 571 76.27 -36.61 55.68
N LEU A 572 75.54 -37.31 56.55
CA LEU A 572 74.17 -37.76 56.27
C LEU A 572 73.17 -36.58 56.23
N GLN A 573 73.32 -35.60 57.11
CA GLN A 573 72.53 -34.36 57.09
C GLN A 573 72.81 -33.55 55.82
N ASP A 574 74.07 -33.39 55.43
CA ASP A 574 74.45 -32.70 54.19
C ASP A 574 73.88 -33.41 52.95
N LYS A 575 73.95 -34.75 52.93
CA LYS A 575 73.30 -35.56 51.87
C LYS A 575 71.78 -35.41 51.89
N GLY A 576 71.16 -35.34 53.06
CA GLY A 576 69.73 -35.09 53.24
C GLY A 576 69.31 -33.73 52.67
N HIS A 577 70.03 -32.67 53.02
CA HIS A 577 69.78 -31.33 52.50
C HIS A 577 70.01 -31.25 50.98
N GLN A 578 71.01 -31.93 50.44
CA GLN A 578 71.21 -31.98 48.99
C GLN A 578 70.10 -32.74 48.25
N LEU A 579 69.57 -33.81 48.84
CA LEU A 579 68.39 -34.50 48.32
C LEU A 579 67.14 -33.62 48.40
N GLU A 580 66.98 -32.83 49.45
CA GLU A 580 65.86 -31.91 49.63
C GLU A 580 65.91 -30.73 48.64
N ILE A 581 67.10 -30.17 48.40
CA ILE A 581 67.32 -29.14 47.38
C ILE A 581 67.03 -29.70 45.98
N THR A 582 67.56 -30.88 45.64
CA THR A 582 67.31 -31.49 44.33
C THR A 582 65.85 -31.92 44.15
N SER A 583 65.19 -32.42 45.20
CA SER A 583 63.76 -32.74 45.21
C SER A 583 62.91 -31.48 45.00
N SER A 584 63.22 -30.37 45.67
CA SER A 584 62.53 -29.08 45.50
C SER A 584 62.71 -28.51 44.10
N GLN A 585 63.92 -28.61 43.53
CA GLN A 585 64.21 -28.22 42.15
C GLN A 585 63.44 -29.07 41.13
N GLN A 586 63.31 -30.38 41.37
CA GLN A 586 62.50 -31.27 40.53
C GLN A 586 61.00 -30.94 40.65
N GLN A 587 60.51 -30.69 41.87
CA GLN A 587 59.13 -30.28 42.12
C GLN A 587 58.78 -28.99 41.37
N PHE A 588 59.66 -27.99 41.39
CA PHE A 588 59.48 -26.74 40.65
C PHE A 588 59.45 -26.97 39.13
N LYS A 589 60.33 -27.82 38.59
CA LYS A 589 60.30 -28.19 37.17
C LYS A 589 59.01 -28.90 36.77
N ILE A 590 58.49 -29.79 37.62
CA ILE A 590 57.21 -30.47 37.39
C ILE A 590 56.07 -29.46 37.39
N GLN A 591 56.00 -28.55 38.38
CA GLN A 591 54.97 -27.51 38.42
C GLN A 591 55.03 -26.58 37.19
N GLN A 592 56.24 -26.25 36.73
CA GLN A 592 56.42 -25.47 35.49
C GLN A 592 55.88 -26.21 34.26
N GLN A 593 56.17 -27.52 34.13
CA GLN A 593 55.66 -28.35 33.03
C GLN A 593 54.14 -28.54 33.10
N GLU A 594 53.57 -28.72 34.30
CA GLU A 594 52.12 -28.80 34.51
C GLU A 594 51.39 -27.50 34.12
N ALA A 595 51.98 -26.34 34.44
CA ALA A 595 51.43 -25.05 34.03
C ALA A 595 51.45 -24.89 32.49
N GLN A 596 52.52 -25.32 31.84
CA GLN A 596 52.62 -25.33 30.38
C GLN A 596 51.60 -26.28 29.74
N LEU A 597 51.42 -27.48 30.29
CA LEU A 597 50.41 -28.44 29.81
C LEU A 597 48.99 -27.90 29.98
N LYS A 598 48.65 -27.29 31.13
CA LYS A 598 47.34 -26.64 31.34
C LYS A 598 47.10 -25.51 30.35
N TYR A 599 48.12 -24.71 30.04
CA TYR A 599 48.02 -23.67 29.03
C TYR A 599 47.76 -24.25 27.62
N MET A 600 48.49 -25.31 27.24
CA MET A 600 48.31 -25.98 25.96
C MET A 600 46.95 -26.68 25.85
N GLU A 601 46.45 -27.30 26.91
CA GLU A 601 45.09 -27.85 26.96
C GLU A 601 44.02 -26.77 26.81
N LYS A 602 44.17 -25.63 27.49
CA LYS A 602 43.24 -24.50 27.33
C LYS A 602 43.23 -23.99 25.89
N LYS A 603 44.39 -23.91 25.24
CA LYS A 603 44.51 -23.54 23.83
C LYS A 603 43.87 -24.57 22.90
N LYS A 604 44.02 -25.87 23.20
CA LYS A 604 43.36 -26.96 22.47
C LYS A 604 41.84 -26.88 22.59
N ARG A 605 41.28 -26.69 23.79
CA ARG A 605 39.82 -26.54 23.99
C ARG A 605 39.25 -25.38 23.18
N LYS A 606 39.94 -24.23 23.18
CA LYS A 606 39.55 -23.08 22.33
C LYS A 606 39.55 -23.42 20.85
N LEU A 607 40.58 -24.13 20.36
CA LEU A 607 40.63 -24.57 18.96
C LEU A 607 39.51 -25.58 18.63
N ASP A 608 39.18 -26.50 19.54
CA ASP A 608 38.08 -27.44 19.38
C ASP A 608 36.71 -26.73 19.36
N GLU A 609 36.51 -25.71 20.19
CA GLU A 609 35.32 -24.84 20.18
C GLU A 609 35.20 -24.07 18.86
N HIS A 610 36.30 -23.51 18.34
CA HIS A 610 36.31 -22.87 17.03
C HIS A 610 36.04 -23.86 15.90
N LEU A 611 36.56 -25.09 15.97
CA LEU A 611 36.26 -26.14 15.00
C LEU A 611 34.79 -26.52 15.00
N LYS A 612 34.17 -26.69 16.17
CA LYS A 612 32.72 -26.94 16.29
C LYS A 612 31.90 -25.78 15.75
N SER A 613 32.25 -24.55 16.12
CA SER A 613 31.58 -23.35 15.60
C SER A 613 31.69 -23.25 14.07
N ASN A 614 32.86 -23.56 13.50
CA ASN A 614 33.05 -23.60 12.04
C ASN A 614 32.25 -24.73 11.38
N GLN A 615 32.13 -25.90 12.01
CA GLN A 615 31.31 -27.00 11.51
C GLN A 615 29.82 -26.59 11.49
N GLU A 616 29.32 -25.97 12.56
CA GLU A 616 27.95 -25.44 12.62
C GLU A 616 27.69 -24.36 11.56
N LEU A 617 28.64 -23.44 11.36
CA LEU A 617 28.57 -22.44 10.29
C LEU A 617 28.54 -23.10 8.92
N SER A 618 29.34 -24.14 8.69
CA SER A 618 29.37 -24.90 7.43
C SER A 618 28.03 -25.61 7.16
N ILE A 619 27.42 -26.19 8.19
CA ILE A 619 26.09 -26.81 8.09
C ILE A 619 25.03 -25.76 7.76
N LYS A 620 25.03 -24.61 8.45
CA LYS A 620 24.10 -23.49 8.18
C LYS A 620 24.30 -22.91 6.78
N LEU A 621 25.55 -22.80 6.30
CA LEU A 621 25.84 -22.36 4.94
C LEU A 621 25.31 -23.37 3.90
N SER A 622 25.42 -24.66 4.18
CA SER A 622 24.91 -25.72 3.29
C SER A 622 23.38 -25.73 3.24
N SER A 623 22.70 -25.55 4.38
CA SER A 623 21.24 -25.44 4.39
C SER A 623 20.75 -24.20 3.66
N LEU A 624 21.39 -23.04 3.87
CA LEU A 624 21.07 -21.81 3.14
C LEU A 624 21.33 -21.94 1.62
N GLN A 625 22.40 -22.66 1.24
CA GLN A 625 22.68 -22.95 -0.16
C GLN A 625 21.58 -23.82 -0.78
N GLN A 626 21.11 -24.85 -0.05
CA GLN A 626 20.01 -25.71 -0.51
C GLN A 626 18.69 -24.94 -0.61
N GLU A 627 18.37 -24.07 0.35
CA GLU A 627 17.19 -23.20 0.29
C GLU A 627 17.25 -22.23 -0.89
N LYS A 628 18.42 -21.63 -1.15
CA LYS A 628 18.63 -20.78 -2.34
C LYS A 628 18.40 -21.56 -3.62
N GLU A 629 18.93 -22.78 -3.72
CA GLU A 629 18.73 -23.65 -4.89
C GLU A 629 17.26 -24.01 -5.07
N ALA A 630 16.55 -24.37 -3.99
CA ALA A 630 15.11 -24.63 -4.00
C ALA A 630 14.30 -23.40 -4.47
N LEU A 631 14.61 -22.21 -3.94
CA LEU A 631 14.02 -20.95 -4.39
C LEU A 631 14.29 -20.68 -5.87
N CYS A 632 15.52 -20.91 -6.34
CA CYS A 632 15.86 -20.78 -7.76
C CYS A 632 15.05 -21.75 -8.64
N GLU A 633 14.79 -22.97 -8.16
CA GLU A 633 13.93 -23.93 -8.87
C GLU A 633 12.47 -23.48 -8.90
N GLU A 634 11.94 -22.95 -7.80
CA GLU A 634 10.59 -22.37 -7.76
C GLU A 634 10.48 -21.18 -8.72
N TYR A 635 11.44 -20.23 -8.71
CA TYR A 635 11.47 -19.14 -9.68
C TYR A 635 11.52 -19.65 -11.13
N ARG A 636 12.26 -20.73 -11.39
CA ARG A 636 12.31 -21.37 -12.71
C ARG A 636 10.96 -21.98 -13.11
N LYS A 637 10.23 -22.57 -12.17
CA LYS A 637 8.87 -23.09 -12.41
C LYS A 637 7.89 -21.95 -12.70
N PHE A 638 7.91 -20.88 -11.90
CA PHE A 638 7.10 -19.69 -12.15
C PHE A 638 7.39 -19.06 -13.51
N LEU A 639 8.66 -18.96 -13.90
CA LEU A 639 9.04 -18.43 -15.20
C LEU A 639 8.48 -19.29 -16.35
N LYS A 640 8.57 -20.62 -16.25
CA LYS A 640 7.96 -21.54 -17.23
C LYS A 640 6.44 -21.39 -17.31
N GLN A 641 5.77 -21.27 -16.16
CA GLN A 641 4.32 -21.04 -16.12
C GLN A 641 3.94 -19.71 -16.77
N LEU A 642 4.73 -18.65 -16.54
CA LEU A 642 4.54 -17.35 -17.17
C LEU A 642 4.74 -17.45 -18.69
N ASP A 643 5.80 -18.11 -19.15
CA ASP A 643 6.07 -18.32 -20.57
C ASP A 643 4.93 -19.08 -21.26
N ASP A 644 4.38 -20.10 -20.61
CA ASP A 644 3.23 -20.85 -21.11
C ASP A 644 1.94 -20.00 -21.14
N HIS A 645 1.70 -19.16 -20.13
CA HIS A 645 0.59 -18.21 -20.13
C HIS A 645 0.72 -17.18 -21.27
N VAL A 646 1.92 -16.62 -21.47
CA VAL A 646 2.20 -15.68 -22.56
C VAL A 646 1.99 -16.35 -23.91
N ARG A 647 2.48 -17.58 -24.09
CA ARG A 647 2.26 -18.37 -25.32
C ARG A 647 0.79 -18.60 -25.60
N ASN A 648 0.02 -19.02 -24.59
CA ASN A 648 -1.43 -19.21 -24.68
C ASN A 648 -2.17 -17.92 -25.06
N LEU A 649 -1.76 -16.77 -24.51
CA LEU A 649 -2.35 -15.48 -24.85
C LEU A 649 -2.05 -15.08 -26.30
N ILE A 650 -0.82 -15.32 -26.78
CA ILE A 650 -0.44 -15.07 -28.17
C ILE A 650 -1.25 -15.96 -29.11
N GLU A 651 -1.37 -17.26 -28.81
CA GLU A 651 -2.16 -18.21 -29.61
C GLU A 651 -3.64 -17.82 -29.66
N LYS A 652 -4.25 -17.45 -28.53
CA LYS A 652 -5.63 -16.93 -28.49
C LYS A 652 -5.78 -15.68 -29.35
N ARG A 653 -4.85 -14.72 -29.27
CA ARG A 653 -4.86 -13.51 -30.11
C ARG A 653 -4.77 -13.85 -31.60
N LEU A 654 -3.89 -14.77 -31.99
CA LEU A 654 -3.77 -15.23 -33.38
C LEU A 654 -5.03 -15.94 -33.85
N TYR A 655 -5.64 -16.77 -33.00
CA TYR A 655 -6.91 -17.43 -33.28
C TYR A 655 -8.04 -16.42 -33.52
N HIS A 656 -8.19 -15.42 -32.65
CA HIS A 656 -9.20 -14.37 -32.82
C HIS A 656 -8.94 -13.52 -34.06
N LYS A 657 -7.68 -13.18 -34.35
CA LYS A 657 -7.28 -12.48 -35.58
C LYS A 657 -7.68 -13.29 -36.83
N ALA A 658 -7.44 -14.59 -36.84
CA ALA A 658 -7.83 -15.47 -37.93
C ALA A 658 -9.35 -15.67 -38.05
N LYS A 659 -10.07 -15.71 -36.91
CA LYS A 659 -11.55 -15.77 -36.90
C LYS A 659 -12.15 -14.48 -37.47
N LEU A 660 -11.61 -13.32 -37.08
CA LEU A 660 -12.03 -12.02 -37.59
C LEU A 660 -11.74 -11.89 -39.09
N GLN A 661 -10.57 -12.34 -39.55
CA GLN A 661 -10.25 -12.35 -40.97
C GLN A 661 -11.26 -13.19 -41.76
N ARG A 662 -11.62 -14.39 -41.28
CA ARG A 662 -12.65 -15.23 -41.91
C ARG A 662 -14.03 -14.55 -41.97
N VAL A 663 -14.40 -13.78 -40.95
CA VAL A 663 -15.66 -13.01 -40.96
C VAL A 663 -15.57 -11.87 -41.97
N LYS A 664 -14.46 -11.13 -41.98
CA LYS A 664 -14.20 -10.06 -42.95
C LYS A 664 -14.29 -10.57 -44.38
N ASP A 665 -13.63 -11.68 -44.70
CA ASP A 665 -13.64 -12.26 -46.05
C ASP A 665 -15.06 -12.67 -46.47
N ARG A 666 -15.87 -13.22 -45.56
CA ARG A 666 -17.28 -13.53 -45.84
C ARG A 666 -18.11 -12.27 -46.12
N LEU A 667 -17.95 -11.23 -45.32
CA LEU A 667 -18.67 -9.97 -45.51
C LEU A 667 -18.27 -9.29 -46.83
N VAL A 668 -16.98 -9.29 -47.16
CA VAL A 668 -16.49 -8.77 -48.45
C VAL A 668 -17.13 -9.54 -49.60
N ASN A 669 -17.14 -10.87 -49.57
CA ASN A 669 -17.77 -11.67 -50.61
C ASN A 669 -19.28 -11.41 -50.71
N GLU A 670 -19.98 -11.21 -49.60
CA GLU A 670 -21.41 -10.88 -49.59
C GLU A 670 -21.69 -9.49 -50.18
N VAL A 671 -20.85 -8.50 -49.86
CA VAL A 671 -20.91 -7.16 -50.46
C VAL A 671 -20.67 -7.24 -51.96
N GLU A 672 -19.64 -7.96 -52.41
CA GLU A 672 -19.38 -8.15 -53.84
C GLU A 672 -20.55 -8.82 -54.59
N GLN A 673 -21.26 -9.75 -53.94
CA GLN A 673 -22.46 -10.36 -54.52
C GLN A 673 -23.63 -9.37 -54.59
N ARG A 674 -23.83 -8.56 -53.55
CA ARG A 674 -24.86 -7.52 -53.53
C ARG A 674 -24.58 -6.44 -54.57
N ASP A 675 -23.34 -6.01 -54.71
CA ASP A 675 -22.93 -5.00 -55.70
C ASP A 675 -23.20 -5.49 -57.12
N LYS A 676 -22.86 -6.74 -57.43
CA LYS A 676 -23.22 -7.36 -58.72
C LYS A 676 -24.74 -7.38 -58.95
N ARG A 677 -25.52 -7.71 -57.92
CA ARG A 677 -26.99 -7.71 -58.03
C ARG A 677 -27.57 -6.31 -58.21
N ILE A 678 -26.99 -5.31 -57.54
CA ILE A 678 -27.36 -3.90 -57.71
C ILE A 678 -27.06 -3.48 -59.15
N GLU A 679 -25.88 -3.80 -59.68
CA GLU A 679 -25.51 -3.48 -61.07
C GLU A 679 -26.49 -4.11 -62.08
N GLU A 680 -26.89 -5.37 -61.88
CA GLU A 680 -27.92 -6.03 -62.69
C GLU A 680 -29.27 -5.29 -62.62
N LEU A 681 -29.73 -4.94 -61.42
CA LEU A 681 -31.00 -4.21 -61.24
C LEU A 681 -30.95 -2.80 -61.83
N GLU A 682 -29.83 -2.10 -61.72
CA GLU A 682 -29.63 -0.81 -62.35
C GLU A 682 -29.69 -0.92 -63.87
N ASN A 683 -29.12 -1.97 -64.46
CA ASN A 683 -29.24 -2.26 -65.89
C ASN A 683 -30.71 -2.52 -66.29
N GLU A 684 -31.44 -3.33 -65.52
CA GLU A 684 -32.86 -3.59 -65.75
C GLU A 684 -33.69 -2.30 -65.69
N VAL A 685 -33.46 -1.44 -64.68
CA VAL A 685 -34.13 -0.14 -64.55
C VAL A 685 -33.82 0.76 -65.75
N ARG A 686 -32.57 0.83 -66.20
CA ARG A 686 -32.20 1.60 -67.41
C ARG A 686 -32.96 1.12 -68.64
N VAL A 687 -33.09 -0.18 -68.84
CA VAL A 687 -33.85 -0.75 -69.97
C VAL A 687 -35.34 -0.43 -69.87
N LEU A 688 -35.93 -0.57 -68.68
CA LEU A 688 -37.35 -0.25 -68.45
C LEU A 688 -37.64 1.24 -68.64
N GLN A 689 -36.73 2.13 -68.24
CA GLN A 689 -36.84 3.57 -68.49
C GLN A 689 -36.89 3.86 -69.99
N LEU A 690 -35.97 3.28 -70.78
CA LEU A 690 -35.98 3.44 -72.25
C LEU A 690 -37.28 2.91 -72.89
N GLN A 691 -37.84 1.83 -72.35
CA GLN A 691 -39.11 1.30 -72.82
C GLN A 691 -40.28 2.24 -72.47
N MET A 692 -40.31 2.76 -71.25
CA MET A 692 -41.31 3.73 -70.79
C MET A 692 -41.27 5.02 -71.63
N GLU A 693 -40.09 5.52 -71.97
CA GLU A 693 -39.93 6.68 -72.84
C GLU A 693 -40.52 6.43 -74.24
N LYS A 694 -40.30 5.25 -74.82
CA LYS A 694 -40.90 4.85 -76.11
C LYS A 694 -42.42 4.73 -76.01
N GLU A 695 -42.94 4.13 -74.94
CA GLU A 695 -44.38 4.01 -74.70
C GLU A 695 -45.04 5.39 -74.54
N LYS A 696 -44.40 6.30 -73.79
CA LYS A 696 -44.85 7.69 -73.66
C LYS A 696 -44.88 8.40 -75.02
N ALA A 697 -43.84 8.24 -75.84
CA ALA A 697 -43.82 8.81 -77.18
C ALA A 697 -44.95 8.26 -78.09
N LEU A 698 -45.26 6.97 -77.99
CA LEU A 698 -46.41 6.38 -78.69
C LEU A 698 -47.74 6.92 -78.17
N GLN A 699 -47.88 7.06 -76.85
CA GLN A 699 -49.07 7.63 -76.22
C GLN A 699 -49.27 9.09 -76.68
N ASP A 700 -48.20 9.89 -76.73
CA ASP A 700 -48.21 11.27 -77.22
C ASP A 700 -48.61 11.31 -78.72
N GLN A 701 -48.17 10.34 -79.52
CA GLN A 701 -48.58 10.22 -80.93
C GLN A 701 -50.08 9.87 -81.07
N VAL A 702 -50.58 8.91 -80.30
CA VAL A 702 -51.99 8.48 -80.33
C VAL A 702 -52.91 9.60 -79.85
N THR A 703 -52.53 10.32 -78.78
CA THR A 703 -53.28 11.48 -78.29
C THR A 703 -53.35 12.59 -79.35
N ALA A 704 -52.23 12.93 -79.99
CA ALA A 704 -52.22 13.89 -81.09
C ALA A 704 -53.11 13.46 -82.28
N GLN A 705 -53.09 12.17 -82.65
CA GLN A 705 -53.98 11.65 -83.70
C GLN A 705 -55.46 11.71 -83.31
N ASN A 706 -55.80 11.35 -82.07
CA ASN A 706 -57.16 11.45 -81.55
C ASN A 706 -57.66 12.90 -81.56
N ASP A 707 -56.82 13.86 -81.20
CA ASP A 707 -57.17 15.28 -81.24
C ASP A 707 -57.47 15.76 -82.67
N ILE A 708 -56.68 15.31 -83.67
CA ILE A 708 -56.93 15.58 -85.09
C ILE A 708 -58.28 14.98 -85.52
N LEU A 709 -58.54 13.71 -85.20
CA LEU A 709 -59.79 13.03 -85.54
C LEU A 709 -61.00 13.68 -84.86
N LEU A 710 -60.87 14.13 -83.62
CA LEU A 710 -61.91 14.88 -82.91
C LEU A 710 -62.19 16.22 -83.58
N LEU A 711 -61.16 16.91 -84.06
CA LEU A 711 -61.30 18.16 -84.81
C LEU A 711 -62.01 17.93 -86.15
N GLU A 712 -61.65 16.89 -86.89
CA GLU A 712 -62.32 16.49 -88.14
C GLU A 712 -63.78 16.12 -87.90
N LYS A 713 -64.06 15.32 -86.86
CA LYS A 713 -65.43 14.97 -86.46
C LYS A 713 -66.25 16.23 -86.16
N ARG A 714 -65.67 17.22 -85.47
CA ARG A 714 -66.32 18.51 -85.17
C ARG A 714 -66.64 19.27 -86.46
N LYS A 715 -65.70 19.38 -87.39
CA LYS A 715 -65.91 20.02 -88.71
C LYS A 715 -67.01 19.33 -89.52
N LEU A 716 -67.02 18.00 -89.56
CA LEU A 716 -68.06 17.23 -90.25
C LEU A 716 -69.44 17.43 -89.61
N MET A 717 -69.51 17.44 -88.27
CA MET A 717 -70.75 17.75 -87.56
C MET A 717 -71.26 19.16 -87.87
N GLU A 718 -70.38 20.17 -87.91
CA GLU A 718 -70.73 21.54 -88.31
C GLU A 718 -71.28 21.59 -89.75
N GLN A 719 -70.68 20.84 -90.68
CA GLN A 719 -71.18 20.72 -92.06
C GLN A 719 -72.56 20.06 -92.13
N VAL A 720 -72.78 18.99 -91.38
CA VAL A 720 -74.09 18.31 -91.30
C VAL A 720 -75.14 19.25 -90.72
N MET A 721 -74.82 19.96 -89.64
CA MET A 721 -75.72 20.94 -89.02
C MET A 721 -76.12 22.05 -90.00
N TYR A 722 -75.16 22.60 -90.76
CA TYR A 722 -75.46 23.59 -91.80
C TYR A 722 -76.37 23.03 -92.91
N GLN A 723 -76.16 21.78 -93.33
CA GLN A 723 -77.03 21.11 -94.30
C GLN A 723 -78.44 20.87 -93.73
N GLU A 724 -78.58 20.46 -92.46
CA GLU A 724 -79.87 20.29 -91.80
C GLU A 724 -80.63 21.61 -91.69
N GLU A 725 -79.96 22.71 -91.36
CA GLU A 725 -80.56 24.06 -91.36
C GLU A 725 -81.08 24.46 -92.75
N LEU A 726 -80.30 24.21 -93.81
CA LEU A 726 -80.74 24.43 -95.19
C LEU A 726 -81.94 23.55 -95.56
N ILE A 727 -81.92 22.27 -95.19
CA ILE A 727 -83.05 21.35 -95.40
C ILE A 727 -84.29 21.86 -94.66
N GLN A 728 -84.15 22.33 -93.42
CA GLN A 728 -85.26 22.87 -92.64
C GLN A 728 -85.80 24.17 -93.25
N GLY A 729 -84.92 25.05 -93.74
CA GLY A 729 -85.29 26.25 -94.50
C GLY A 729 -86.08 25.90 -95.77
N ASN A 730 -85.56 24.96 -96.57
CA ASN A 730 -86.24 24.45 -97.77
C ASN A 730 -87.60 23.84 -97.44
N LYS A 731 -87.71 23.08 -96.34
CA LYS A 731 -88.99 22.52 -95.86
C LYS A 731 -90.00 23.63 -95.55
N ARG A 732 -89.60 24.72 -94.88
CA ARG A 732 -90.48 25.88 -94.62
C ARG A 732 -90.94 26.52 -95.93
N ILE A 733 -90.04 26.69 -96.90
CA ILE A 733 -90.37 27.23 -98.23
C ILE A 733 -91.37 26.30 -98.95
N LEU A 734 -91.11 25.00 -98.97
CA LEU A 734 -92.01 23.99 -99.55
C LEU A 734 -93.39 24.02 -98.90
N SER A 735 -93.49 24.08 -97.56
CA SER A 735 -94.77 24.24 -96.86
C SER A 735 -95.48 25.54 -97.25
N SER A 736 -94.75 26.64 -97.42
CA SER A 736 -95.32 27.91 -97.90
C SER A 736 -95.83 27.80 -99.34
N ILE A 737 -95.09 27.15 -100.24
CA ILE A 737 -95.50 26.91 -101.62
C ILE A 737 -96.73 26.01 -101.66
N GLN A 738 -96.75 24.95 -100.85
CA GLN A 738 -97.87 24.02 -100.72
C GLN A 738 -99.13 24.73 -100.24
N ASN A 739 -99.04 25.61 -99.24
CA ASN A 739 -100.16 26.44 -98.80
C ASN A 739 -100.65 27.40 -99.89
N ARG A 740 -99.73 28.01 -100.66
CA ARG A 740 -100.10 28.86 -101.79
C ARG A 740 -100.80 28.08 -102.90
N ALA A 741 -100.31 26.88 -103.21
CA ALA A 741 -100.96 25.99 -104.18
C ALA A 741 -102.38 25.61 -103.71
N LEU A 742 -102.56 25.28 -102.43
CA LEU A 742 -103.88 24.99 -101.86
C LEU A 742 -104.84 26.19 -101.93
N LEU A 743 -104.34 27.42 -101.77
CA LEU A 743 -105.15 28.63 -101.95
C LEU A 743 -105.55 28.82 -103.42
N LEU A 744 -104.61 28.68 -104.35
CA LEU A 744 -104.88 28.74 -105.79
C LEU A 744 -105.87 27.66 -106.24
N ASP A 745 -105.79 26.45 -105.70
CA ASP A 745 -106.75 25.39 -105.99
C ASP A 745 -108.16 25.74 -105.48
N LYS A 746 -108.27 26.39 -104.32
CA LYS A 746 -109.56 26.90 -103.80
C LYS A 746 -110.10 28.03 -104.68
N GLU A 747 -109.27 28.98 -105.10
CA GLU A 747 -109.65 30.05 -106.02
C GLU A 747 -110.09 29.50 -107.38
N ASN A 748 -109.33 28.56 -107.95
CA ASN A 748 -109.70 27.88 -109.19
C ASN A 748 -111.05 27.18 -109.03
N LYS A 749 -111.29 26.47 -107.92
CA LYS A 749 -112.58 25.83 -107.65
C LYS A 749 -113.72 26.86 -107.56
N GLN A 750 -113.51 27.98 -106.88
CA GLN A 750 -114.48 29.09 -106.85
C GLN A 750 -114.73 29.65 -108.25
N LEU A 751 -113.70 29.87 -109.06
CA LEU A 751 -113.81 30.32 -110.45
C LEU A 751 -114.60 29.31 -111.31
N TYR A 752 -114.37 28.01 -111.15
CA TYR A 752 -115.16 26.98 -111.80
C TYR A 752 -116.64 27.03 -111.39
N GLU A 753 -116.93 27.20 -110.10
CA GLU A 753 -118.30 27.36 -109.59
C GLU A 753 -118.96 28.65 -110.11
N THR A 754 -118.22 29.77 -110.17
CA THR A 754 -118.74 31.04 -110.71
C THR A 754 -119.01 30.93 -112.21
N ASN A 755 -118.10 30.28 -112.96
CA ASN A 755 -118.27 30.03 -114.39
C ASN A 755 -119.51 29.16 -114.64
N LEU A 756 -119.73 28.11 -113.83
CA LEU A 756 -120.93 27.28 -113.91
C LEU A 756 -122.22 28.09 -113.66
N GLN A 757 -122.23 28.97 -112.66
CA GLN A 757 -123.35 29.88 -112.40
C GLN A 757 -123.59 30.85 -113.57
N LEU A 758 -122.54 31.40 -114.15
CA LEU A 758 -122.62 32.25 -115.35
C LEU A 758 -123.19 31.48 -116.56
N ILE A 759 -122.74 30.25 -116.80
CA ILE A 759 -123.27 29.39 -117.87
C ILE A 759 -124.78 29.14 -117.65
N GLN A 760 -125.22 28.89 -116.42
CA GLN A 760 -126.65 28.75 -116.11
C GLN A 760 -127.43 30.05 -116.40
N GLN A 761 -126.89 31.22 -116.05
CA GLN A 761 -127.50 32.52 -116.37
C GLN A 761 -127.56 32.77 -117.89
N VAL A 762 -126.49 32.48 -118.63
CA VAL A 762 -126.46 32.57 -120.10
C VAL A 762 -127.50 31.62 -120.70
N GLY A 763 -127.62 30.39 -120.19
CA GLY A 763 -128.66 29.45 -120.62
C GLY A 763 -130.09 29.95 -120.38
N LEU A 764 -130.35 30.62 -119.24
CA LEU A 764 -131.64 31.29 -118.98
C LEU A 764 -131.89 32.45 -119.96
N LEU A 765 -130.88 33.28 -120.22
CA LEU A 765 -130.97 34.37 -121.20
C LEU A 765 -131.21 33.85 -122.62
N GLU A 766 -130.54 32.77 -123.02
CA GLU A 766 -130.80 32.10 -124.30
C GLU A 766 -132.23 31.54 -124.38
N HIS A 767 -132.76 30.96 -123.31
CA HIS A 767 -134.16 30.53 -123.26
C HIS A 767 -135.12 31.71 -123.41
N ILE A 768 -134.85 32.85 -122.76
CA ILE A 768 -135.63 34.09 -122.91
C ILE A 768 -135.56 34.60 -124.36
N ILE A 769 -134.38 34.61 -124.98
CA ILE A 769 -134.20 35.02 -126.39
C ILE A 769 -134.97 34.09 -127.33
N ARG A 770 -134.89 32.76 -127.13
CA ARG A 770 -135.66 31.78 -127.93
C ARG A 770 -137.17 31.93 -127.75
N SER A 771 -137.65 32.23 -126.54
CA SER A 771 -139.08 32.46 -126.28
C SER A 771 -139.59 33.78 -126.88
N ILE A 772 -138.74 34.81 -126.99
CA ILE A 772 -139.02 36.05 -127.73
C ILE A 772 -139.05 35.79 -129.25
N GLN A 773 -138.18 34.92 -129.78
CA GLN A 773 -138.13 34.57 -131.21
C GLN A 773 -139.33 33.74 -131.71
N ILE A 774 -140.05 33.02 -130.84
CA ILE A 774 -141.23 32.21 -131.21
C ILE A 774 -142.50 33.06 -131.39
N HIS A 775 -142.55 34.30 -130.91
CA HIS A 775 -143.76 35.15 -130.95
C HIS A 775 -143.79 36.20 -132.09
N LYS A 776 -142.90 36.11 -133.10
CA LYS A 776 -142.90 36.96 -134.31
C LYS A 776 -142.74 36.11 -135.56
N GLY A 777 -143.86 35.61 -136.09
CA GLY A 777 -143.93 34.84 -137.33
C GLY A 777 -145.33 34.30 -137.64
N GLU A 778 -146.35 35.16 -137.55
CA GLU A 778 -147.52 35.16 -138.44
C GLU A 778 -147.39 36.35 -139.40
#